data_AF-A0AA92U5V1-F1
#
_entry.id   AF-A0AA92U5V1-F1
#
_cell.length_a   1.000
_cell.length_b   1.000
_cell.length_c   1.000
_cell.angle_alpha   90.00
_cell.angle_beta   90.00
_cell.angle_gamma   90.00
#
_symmetry.space_group_name_H-M   'P 1'
#
loop_
_entity.id
_entity.type
_entity.pdbx_description
1 polymer ?
#
loop_
_entity_poly.entity_id
_entity_poly.type
_entity_poly.pdbx_seq_one_letter_code
_entity_poly.pdbx_strand_id
1 'polypeptide(L)'
;MTNIILNYETFFKSIQWVARRPYEQWGGAKFCRFALFPLMLLMLLLLPGRMVAQTEYDNTVTFKALEGNPEGYDKESYANLFDGKKEDGNFSKWCCKFSGSAYVIFEASKAGIPVGYTITTGNDNANSGCGGRNPKKWKLYGNNTGSDDAWELIDEVKKDKVLQDKNYTSYNFDCKCSTSYQYFKWEISAIHRGSLLQVGEFELKLNTCSHKNADGSSALGEAIKTVEATCIEHGYTTHECSICHSIVKVDKDDELNKHTLTRHAQEDATCLETGKKEYWQCSVCNKLFSDDNATTEITDAASLEIPAKGHQYNSEGICTGCGATEFRYPLFNNLDGITDVTITDNGDHPWQKLDLKADGMDNLGFTIPEDSKGLMSGNYHKPGSSSETVIRFNVSKPILLTSQILVSSEENKTLFDFYVDNNKELSISGKKQTEYKVLLSVGEHSLRLVYKKGNRSDANADRAFLYNLKTSVTIDDYVADYESSNNTLTFKKVTSNNIESLDLNHAVIVNKPTVGDMCRLLGINSTAIKSVVFDKSFKTYAPTSLKSFFWGLTKLETIKDLKYLNTEQVRDMSYMFYSCSALTSLDLSNFNTAKVRDMSYMFFRCSALSSLDLSNFNTAIVTNMSYMFFNCANLSSLDLSNFNTAIVSDMSLMFGGCSVLSSLDLSNFYTKEVRDMSYMFSRCSALTTIYASDKFVTSKVQSGISMFSACKNLKGTILNYKDSKTDHTYANCGTNGYFTPVFEYAEFNEGTGTLTFRRGLSKPKGAYALNVEASDPGWLTHKDEIKEVVFDASFADARPTSCYKWFWYCTNLATIEGIENLNTENVTNMGVMFCGCQKLSSLDLTNFNTGNVTNMSGMFGYCYGLTSLDLTSFNTANVTDMGQMFVACNGLASLDLTSFNTANVMNMGHMFWGCNGLTSLDLTSFNTANVTYMDFMFNNCSTLTTIYASEKFVTSKVQAGENMFSACRSLKDYRDSKTAHKYANYKTGYFCKLVGKNGDEKIGATGETLATDNLALDDNKDFVAYEPFAAKAASYSRTMKEGTTWATLCLPFEVSLDGQNFRTFKLLSADDVTETVELEEIEGSIEAGTPVIIKMKDGATELNFTETDKTIAKDVQTAETADANYKLQGIYTKKEFSKDTDNNCYIVKGAKLMNPAKLLDKTTTESVGSKPFRAYMVDNSSAPAAGARMFSISVGGSTTAIEQLETTADSKAEYYDLQGRRLQDLQKGINIVKRGGKTMKVIIK
;
A
#
# COMPACT_ATOMS: atom_id res chain seq x y z
N MET A 1 -51.03 -19.53 -19.33
CA MET A 1 -51.78 -18.77 -20.36
C MET A 1 -50.81 -18.32 -21.43
N THR A 2 -51.09 -18.73 -22.67
CA THR A 2 -50.86 -18.05 -23.96
C THR A 2 -49.52 -17.33 -24.29
N ASN A 3 -48.83 -17.91 -25.27
CA ASN A 3 -48.04 -17.37 -26.41
C ASN A 3 -46.74 -16.54 -26.28
N ILE A 4 -45.82 -16.91 -27.21
CA ILE A 4 -44.70 -16.21 -27.92
C ILE A 4 -43.37 -17.01 -27.76
N ILE A 5 -42.46 -17.27 -28.73
CA ILE A 5 -42.41 -17.47 -30.20
C ILE A 5 -40.88 -17.61 -30.56
N LEU A 6 -40.54 -18.41 -31.60
CA LEU A 6 -39.31 -18.44 -32.46
C LEU A 6 -37.91 -18.91 -31.90
N ASN A 7 -36.94 -19.46 -32.65
CA ASN A 7 -36.82 -20.27 -33.89
C ASN A 7 -35.31 -20.53 -34.27
N TYR A 8 -35.07 -21.47 -35.20
CA TYR A 8 -33.99 -21.58 -36.23
C TYR A 8 -32.61 -22.28 -36.03
N GLU A 9 -32.05 -22.68 -37.18
CA GLU A 9 -31.39 -23.94 -37.58
C GLU A 9 -29.87 -23.86 -37.96
N THR A 10 -29.32 -25.07 -38.16
CA THR A 10 -28.06 -25.64 -38.73
C THR A 10 -27.39 -25.04 -39.99
N PHE A 11 -26.06 -25.25 -40.21
CA PHE A 11 -25.41 -26.15 -41.24
C PHE A 11 -23.85 -26.06 -41.36
N PHE A 12 -23.26 -27.04 -42.09
CA PHE A 12 -21.88 -27.62 -42.23
C PHE A 12 -20.72 -26.85 -42.97
N LYS A 13 -19.44 -27.01 -42.51
CA LYS A 13 -18.21 -27.70 -43.03
C LYS A 13 -17.56 -27.33 -44.41
N SER A 14 -16.22 -27.11 -44.44
CA SER A 14 -15.16 -28.09 -44.87
C SER A 14 -13.76 -27.52 -45.28
N ILE A 15 -12.67 -28.21 -44.83
CA ILE A 15 -11.35 -28.55 -45.48
C ILE A 15 -10.28 -27.45 -45.75
N GLN A 16 -8.93 -27.59 -45.68
CA GLN A 16 -7.88 -28.47 -45.07
C GLN A 16 -6.46 -28.01 -45.60
N TRP A 17 -5.34 -28.41 -44.95
CA TRP A 17 -3.86 -28.32 -45.29
C TRP A 17 -3.06 -27.04 -44.87
N VAL A 18 -1.80 -27.02 -44.35
CA VAL A 18 -0.79 -27.98 -43.82
C VAL A 18 0.28 -27.27 -42.93
N ALA A 19 0.78 -27.96 -41.88
CA ALA A 19 2.05 -27.93 -41.07
C ALA A 19 2.81 -26.58 -40.78
N ARG A 20 3.36 -26.26 -39.58
CA ARG A 20 4.14 -27.00 -38.55
C ARG A 20 4.05 -26.30 -37.14
N ARG A 21 3.84 -27.09 -36.07
CA ARG A 21 4.46 -27.16 -34.69
C ARG A 21 4.89 -25.90 -33.87
N PRO A 22 5.11 -25.99 -32.52
CA PRO A 22 4.40 -26.76 -31.45
C PRO A 22 4.35 -26.12 -30.02
N TYR A 23 3.69 -26.85 -29.09
CA TYR A 23 4.00 -27.10 -27.65
C TYR A 23 3.50 -26.20 -26.48
N GLU A 24 2.80 -26.89 -25.53
CA GLU A 24 2.84 -26.81 -24.04
C GLU A 24 2.25 -25.58 -23.31
N GLN A 25 1.64 -25.64 -22.10
CA GLN A 25 1.29 -26.66 -21.11
C GLN A 25 0.39 -25.96 -20.04
N TRP A 26 -0.55 -26.70 -19.42
CA TRP A 26 -1.00 -26.73 -18.01
C TRP A 26 -1.14 -25.42 -17.20
N GLY A 27 -2.09 -25.23 -16.28
CA GLY A 27 -2.93 -26.14 -15.50
C GLY A 27 -2.99 -25.63 -14.04
N GLY A 28 -4.15 -25.78 -13.38
CA GLY A 28 -4.23 -26.10 -11.94
C GLY A 28 -4.32 -24.99 -10.88
N ALA A 29 -5.49 -24.97 -10.20
CA ALA A 29 -5.68 -25.41 -8.79
C ALA A 29 -5.86 -24.39 -7.63
N LYS A 30 -6.98 -24.62 -6.90
CA LYS A 30 -7.27 -24.51 -5.42
C LYS A 30 -7.31 -23.10 -4.78
N PHE A 31 -8.08 -22.79 -3.70
CA PHE A 31 -8.39 -23.48 -2.43
C PHE A 31 -9.57 -22.82 -1.63
N CYS A 32 -10.14 -23.58 -0.67
CA CYS A 32 -10.68 -23.25 0.70
C CYS A 32 -11.85 -22.26 0.91
N ARG A 33 -12.62 -22.20 2.03
CA ARG A 33 -13.17 -23.10 3.09
C ARG A 33 -13.96 -22.18 4.07
N PHE A 34 -14.98 -22.73 4.77
CA PHE A 34 -15.63 -22.24 6.02
C PHE A 34 -16.46 -20.93 6.06
N ALA A 35 -17.75 -21.03 6.43
CA ALA A 35 -18.27 -20.82 7.80
C ALA A 35 -19.81 -20.63 7.81
N LEU A 36 -20.51 -21.25 8.78
CA LEU A 36 -21.57 -20.66 9.64
C LEU A 36 -22.36 -21.77 10.41
N PHE A 37 -21.95 -22.03 11.64
CA PHE A 37 -22.84 -22.21 12.82
C PHE A 37 -23.35 -20.79 13.19
N PRO A 38 -24.49 -20.51 13.88
CA PRO A 38 -25.49 -21.37 14.55
C PRO A 38 -26.97 -20.88 14.39
N LEU A 39 -27.91 -21.70 13.89
CA LEU A 39 -29.35 -21.34 13.96
C LEU A 39 -30.34 -22.51 13.94
N MET A 40 -29.88 -23.76 14.05
CA MET A 40 -30.76 -24.94 13.97
C MET A 40 -30.73 -25.83 15.22
N LEU A 41 -30.46 -25.24 16.39
CA LEU A 41 -30.59 -25.93 17.68
C LEU A 41 -31.91 -25.59 18.42
N LEU A 42 -32.92 -25.02 17.76
CA LEU A 42 -34.20 -24.68 18.43
C LEU A 42 -35.47 -24.99 17.61
N MET A 43 -35.41 -25.90 16.65
CA MET A 43 -36.62 -26.48 16.06
C MET A 43 -36.37 -27.96 15.78
N LEU A 44 -37.28 -28.80 16.30
CA LEU A 44 -37.39 -30.26 16.14
C LEU A 44 -36.96 -31.12 17.34
N LEU A 45 -37.14 -30.57 18.55
CA LEU A 45 -37.53 -31.29 19.76
C LEU A 45 -38.99 -31.83 19.70
N LEU A 46 -39.49 -32.23 18.52
CA LEU A 46 -40.83 -32.80 18.35
C LEU A 46 -40.82 -33.93 17.30
N LEU A 47 -40.82 -35.16 17.82
CA LEU A 47 -41.17 -36.46 17.21
C LEU A 47 -42.43 -36.41 16.29
N PRO A 48 -42.75 -37.39 15.40
CA PRO A 48 -42.47 -38.84 15.52
C PRO A 48 -42.07 -39.59 14.22
N GLY A 49 -41.65 -40.85 14.36
CA GLY A 49 -41.22 -41.71 13.27
C GLY A 49 -42.32 -42.47 12.52
N ARG A 50 -41.93 -43.08 11.39
CA ARG A 50 -42.16 -44.48 11.00
C ARG A 50 -41.60 -44.77 9.60
N MET A 51 -40.73 -45.78 9.55
CA MET A 51 -40.64 -46.88 8.57
C MET A 51 -40.63 -46.56 7.06
N VAL A 52 -39.49 -46.85 6.41
CA VAL A 52 -39.44 -47.72 5.21
C VAL A 52 -38.17 -48.58 5.29
N ALA A 53 -38.32 -49.87 5.00
CA ALA A 53 -37.37 -50.96 5.21
C ALA A 53 -36.02 -50.78 4.53
N GLN A 54 -34.95 -50.90 5.32
CA GLN A 54 -33.58 -51.11 4.84
C GLN A 54 -33.39 -52.64 4.81
N THR A 55 -33.07 -53.22 3.65
CA THR A 55 -32.54 -54.59 3.59
C THR A 55 -31.21 -54.58 4.34
N GLU A 56 -31.19 -55.13 5.55
CA GLU A 56 -29.97 -55.26 6.36
C GLU A 56 -29.01 -56.21 5.62
N TYR A 57 -27.90 -55.67 5.13
CA TYR A 57 -26.73 -56.41 4.67
C TYR A 57 -25.63 -56.30 5.72
N ASP A 58 -24.74 -57.28 5.75
CA ASP A 58 -23.70 -57.40 6.77
C ASP A 58 -22.56 -56.42 6.50
N ASN A 59 -22.62 -55.27 7.16
CA ASN A 59 -21.60 -54.21 7.07
C ASN A 59 -20.26 -54.60 7.72
N THR A 60 -20.16 -55.78 8.34
CA THR A 60 -18.89 -56.27 8.92
C THR A 60 -18.03 -57.03 7.91
N VAL A 61 -18.57 -57.31 6.71
CA VAL A 61 -17.80 -57.96 5.65
C VAL A 61 -16.80 -56.98 5.07
N THR A 62 -15.52 -57.36 5.10
CA THR A 62 -14.44 -56.62 4.45
C THR A 62 -14.04 -57.31 3.15
N PHE A 63 -13.53 -56.54 2.20
CA PHE A 63 -13.13 -57.05 0.89
C PHE A 63 -11.65 -56.85 0.68
N LYS A 64 -10.98 -57.87 0.14
CA LYS A 64 -9.56 -57.82 -0.17
C LYS A 64 -9.36 -58.10 -1.64
N ALA A 65 -8.74 -57.16 -2.36
CA ALA A 65 -8.32 -57.40 -3.74
C ALA A 65 -7.27 -58.52 -3.77
N LEU A 66 -7.50 -59.51 -4.63
CA LEU A 66 -6.60 -60.63 -4.86
C LEU A 66 -5.76 -60.41 -6.13
N GLU A 67 -6.41 -59.98 -7.21
CA GLU A 67 -5.78 -59.78 -8.51
C GLU A 67 -6.53 -58.69 -9.29
N GLY A 68 -5.86 -57.94 -10.15
CA GLY A 68 -6.51 -57.02 -11.07
C GLY A 68 -5.62 -56.59 -12.22
N ASN A 69 -6.24 -56.16 -13.31
CA ASN A 69 -5.54 -55.74 -14.53
C ASN A 69 -6.34 -54.62 -15.22
N PRO A 70 -5.72 -53.47 -15.56
CA PRO A 70 -4.34 -53.09 -15.26
C PRO A 70 -4.13 -52.73 -13.79
N GLU A 71 -2.91 -52.88 -13.29
CA GLU A 71 -2.60 -52.67 -11.87
C GLU A 71 -2.99 -51.26 -11.37
N GLY A 72 -2.66 -50.23 -12.13
CA GLY A 72 -2.90 -48.82 -11.79
C GLY A 72 -1.65 -47.98 -11.98
N TYR A 73 -1.78 -46.66 -11.95
CA TYR A 73 -0.63 -45.77 -11.87
C TYR A 73 -0.15 -45.63 -10.41
N ASP A 74 1.09 -45.17 -10.24
CA ASP A 74 1.82 -45.01 -8.98
C ASP A 74 0.93 -44.69 -7.74
N LYS A 75 0.75 -45.69 -6.86
CA LYS A 75 -0.09 -45.69 -5.64
C LYS A 75 -1.62 -45.56 -5.84
N GLU A 76 -2.11 -45.63 -7.07
CA GLU A 76 -3.52 -45.59 -7.47
C GLU A 76 -3.97 -46.93 -8.10
N SER A 77 -3.73 -48.04 -7.39
CA SER A 77 -3.97 -49.40 -7.88
C SER A 77 -5.38 -49.92 -7.62
N TYR A 78 -5.76 -51.05 -8.23
CA TYR A 78 -7.07 -51.69 -7.98
C TYR A 78 -7.27 -52.08 -6.51
N ALA A 79 -6.20 -52.22 -5.73
CA ALA A 79 -6.28 -52.50 -4.30
C ALA A 79 -6.97 -51.36 -3.53
N ASN A 80 -6.88 -50.13 -4.05
CA ASN A 80 -7.50 -48.94 -3.47
C ASN A 80 -9.03 -48.98 -3.51
N LEU A 81 -9.63 -49.86 -4.33
CA LEU A 81 -11.09 -49.96 -4.44
C LEU A 81 -11.79 -50.41 -3.15
N PHE A 82 -11.06 -50.99 -2.19
CA PHE A 82 -11.61 -51.61 -0.99
C PHE A 82 -10.98 -51.09 0.31
N ASP A 83 -10.29 -49.93 0.28
CA ASP A 83 -9.56 -49.40 1.42
C ASP A 83 -10.39 -48.46 2.32
N GLY A 84 -11.67 -48.22 1.99
CA GLY A 84 -12.56 -47.35 2.75
C GLY A 84 -12.45 -45.85 2.43
N LYS A 85 -11.52 -45.44 1.55
CA LYS A 85 -11.17 -44.03 1.32
C LYS A 85 -11.96 -43.42 0.17
N LYS A 86 -13.22 -43.05 0.43
CA LYS A 86 -14.14 -42.46 -0.57
C LYS A 86 -14.51 -40.97 -0.37
N GLU A 87 -13.99 -40.30 0.66
CA GLU A 87 -14.37 -38.92 1.02
C GLU A 87 -13.29 -37.87 0.70
N ASP A 88 -13.69 -36.63 0.44
CA ASP A 88 -12.76 -35.53 0.13
C ASP A 88 -11.83 -35.23 1.32
N GLY A 89 -10.53 -35.44 1.14
CA GLY A 89 -9.50 -35.36 2.20
C GLY A 89 -9.02 -36.71 2.74
N ASN A 90 -9.73 -37.81 2.46
CA ASN A 90 -9.30 -39.19 2.71
C ASN A 90 -9.77 -40.07 1.54
N PHE A 91 -9.17 -39.86 0.37
CA PHE A 91 -9.57 -40.48 -0.89
C PHE A 91 -8.42 -41.27 -1.53
N SER A 92 -8.73 -42.47 -1.99
CA SER A 92 -7.87 -43.24 -2.88
C SER A 92 -8.66 -43.60 -4.14
N LYS A 93 -7.96 -44.05 -5.18
CA LYS A 93 -8.60 -44.45 -6.44
C LYS A 93 -7.80 -45.52 -7.14
N TRP A 94 -8.49 -46.28 -7.98
CA TRP A 94 -7.89 -47.03 -9.07
C TRP A 94 -7.90 -46.17 -10.33
N CYS A 95 -6.73 -45.75 -10.81
CA CYS A 95 -6.59 -45.03 -12.07
C CYS A 95 -5.59 -45.73 -12.99
N CYS A 96 -6.04 -46.11 -14.19
CA CYS A 96 -5.22 -46.88 -15.12
C CYS A 96 -5.54 -46.58 -16.58
N LYS A 97 -4.64 -46.95 -17.50
CA LYS A 97 -4.90 -46.85 -18.94
C LYS A 97 -5.90 -47.91 -19.38
N PHE A 98 -7.07 -47.47 -19.84
CA PHE A 98 -8.11 -48.38 -20.29
C PHE A 98 -7.88 -48.78 -21.75
N SER A 99 -7.52 -50.05 -21.99
CA SER A 99 -7.20 -50.59 -23.32
C SER A 99 -8.25 -51.63 -23.79
N GLY A 100 -9.53 -51.37 -23.51
CA GLY A 100 -10.66 -52.20 -23.96
C GLY A 100 -11.25 -53.13 -22.90
N SER A 101 -10.49 -53.48 -21.86
CA SER A 101 -10.99 -54.18 -20.67
C SER A 101 -10.17 -53.82 -19.43
N ALA A 102 -10.80 -53.94 -18.26
CA ALA A 102 -10.15 -53.93 -16.95
C ALA A 102 -10.93 -54.83 -16.00
N TYR A 103 -10.28 -55.54 -15.07
CA TYR A 103 -10.97 -56.34 -14.06
C TYR A 103 -10.26 -56.31 -12.71
N VAL A 104 -11.02 -56.64 -11.67
CA VAL A 104 -10.51 -56.92 -10.32
C VAL A 104 -11.21 -58.17 -9.76
N ILE A 105 -10.43 -59.08 -9.19
CA ILE A 105 -10.86 -60.25 -8.42
C ILE A 105 -10.60 -59.92 -6.96
N PHE A 106 -11.60 -60.16 -6.12
CA PHE A 106 -11.55 -59.83 -4.70
C PHE A 106 -12.29 -60.87 -3.86
N GLU A 107 -11.80 -61.07 -2.65
CA GLU A 107 -12.35 -61.99 -1.66
C GLU A 107 -13.14 -61.21 -0.61
N ALA A 108 -14.33 -61.70 -0.27
CA ALA A 108 -15.08 -61.27 0.90
C ALA A 108 -14.59 -62.03 2.14
N SER A 109 -14.45 -61.33 3.27
CA SER A 109 -14.01 -61.94 4.53
C SER A 109 -14.93 -63.06 5.05
N LYS A 110 -16.17 -63.14 4.54
CA LYS A 110 -17.14 -64.21 4.76
C LYS A 110 -18.00 -64.40 3.51
N ALA A 111 -18.38 -65.65 3.22
CA ALA A 111 -19.32 -65.95 2.14
C ALA A 111 -20.71 -65.33 2.44
N GLY A 112 -21.30 -64.68 1.45
CA GLY A 112 -22.63 -64.09 1.58
C GLY A 112 -23.36 -63.95 0.25
N ILE A 113 -24.67 -63.76 0.31
CA ILE A 113 -25.53 -63.59 -0.87
C ILE A 113 -25.47 -62.12 -1.33
N PRO A 114 -25.04 -61.83 -2.57
CA PRO A 114 -24.99 -60.46 -3.10
C PRO A 114 -26.38 -59.87 -3.33
N VAL A 115 -26.64 -58.72 -2.72
CA VAL A 115 -27.93 -58.02 -2.83
C VAL A 115 -27.82 -56.64 -3.52
N GLY A 116 -26.60 -56.13 -3.70
CA GLY A 116 -26.31 -54.92 -4.46
C GLY A 116 -24.85 -54.48 -4.31
N TYR A 117 -24.45 -53.41 -4.99
CA TYR A 117 -23.13 -52.81 -4.86
C TYR A 117 -23.17 -51.29 -5.09
N THR A 118 -22.15 -50.59 -4.62
CA THR A 118 -21.98 -49.14 -4.76
C THR A 118 -20.68 -48.84 -5.48
N ILE A 119 -20.71 -47.91 -6.44
CA ILE A 119 -19.52 -47.42 -7.14
C ILE A 119 -19.35 -45.93 -6.83
N THR A 120 -18.17 -45.54 -6.34
CA THR A 120 -17.81 -44.14 -6.10
C THR A 120 -16.89 -43.63 -7.21
N THR A 121 -17.24 -42.48 -7.80
CA THR A 121 -16.47 -41.86 -8.88
C THR A 121 -15.14 -41.27 -8.39
N GLY A 122 -14.15 -41.21 -9.28
CA GLY A 122 -12.83 -40.62 -9.02
C GLY A 122 -12.84 -39.13 -8.67
N ASN A 123 -11.71 -38.59 -8.23
CA ASN A 123 -11.59 -37.20 -7.77
C ASN A 123 -11.26 -36.17 -8.87
N ASP A 124 -11.07 -36.60 -10.12
CA ASP A 124 -10.82 -35.71 -11.26
C ASP A 124 -11.82 -35.88 -12.42
N ASN A 125 -12.84 -36.72 -12.26
CA ASN A 125 -13.83 -36.99 -13.30
C ASN A 125 -14.62 -35.74 -13.73
N ALA A 126 -14.82 -34.75 -12.85
CA ALA A 126 -15.48 -33.48 -13.16
C ALA A 126 -14.54 -32.40 -13.75
N ASN A 127 -13.22 -32.64 -13.80
CA ASN A 127 -12.27 -31.64 -14.28
C ASN A 127 -12.36 -31.48 -15.80
N SER A 128 -12.23 -30.23 -16.28
CA SER A 128 -12.29 -29.92 -17.72
C SER A 128 -11.20 -30.68 -18.49
N GLY A 129 -11.62 -31.55 -19.42
CA GLY A 129 -10.73 -32.44 -20.19
C GLY A 129 -10.50 -33.83 -19.59
N CYS A 130 -11.02 -34.09 -18.38
CA CYS A 130 -10.93 -35.38 -17.69
C CYS A 130 -12.26 -36.17 -17.65
N GLY A 131 -13.36 -35.60 -18.14
CA GLY A 131 -14.66 -36.28 -18.21
C GLY A 131 -14.66 -37.53 -19.12
N GLY A 132 -15.39 -38.55 -18.72
CA GLY A 132 -15.61 -39.79 -19.45
C GLY A 132 -14.91 -41.03 -18.87
N ARG A 133 -14.12 -40.88 -17.80
CA ARG A 133 -13.26 -41.94 -17.26
C ARG A 133 -13.98 -42.99 -16.41
N ASN A 134 -15.26 -42.77 -16.10
CA ASN A 134 -16.10 -43.72 -15.35
C ASN A 134 -16.42 -44.99 -16.17
N PRO A 135 -16.62 -46.15 -15.53
CA PRO A 135 -17.20 -47.33 -16.15
C PRO A 135 -18.53 -47.03 -16.83
N LYS A 136 -18.72 -47.53 -18.04
CA LYS A 136 -19.97 -47.45 -18.82
C LYS A 136 -20.63 -48.81 -19.01
N LYS A 137 -19.83 -49.87 -19.05
CA LYS A 137 -20.28 -51.27 -19.19
C LYS A 137 -19.42 -52.19 -18.34
N TRP A 138 -20.05 -53.06 -17.55
CA TRP A 138 -19.34 -54.03 -16.71
C TRP A 138 -20.20 -55.25 -16.37
N LYS A 139 -19.55 -56.28 -15.82
CA LYS A 139 -20.15 -57.51 -15.29
C LYS A 139 -19.60 -57.81 -13.91
N LEU A 140 -20.43 -58.37 -13.04
CA LEU A 140 -20.05 -58.87 -11.72
C LEU A 140 -20.29 -60.39 -11.67
N TYR A 141 -19.31 -61.13 -11.17
CA TYR A 141 -19.33 -62.58 -11.08
C TYR A 141 -19.02 -63.07 -9.66
N GLY A 142 -19.50 -64.26 -9.30
CA GLY A 142 -19.27 -64.93 -8.02
C GLY A 142 -18.71 -66.36 -8.17
N ASN A 143 -17.92 -66.80 -7.18
CA ASN A 143 -17.34 -68.14 -7.08
C ASN A 143 -17.08 -68.49 -5.59
N ASN A 144 -17.07 -69.78 -5.24
CA ASN A 144 -16.77 -70.30 -3.89
C ASN A 144 -15.50 -71.14 -3.78
N THR A 145 -14.86 -71.46 -4.91
CA THR A 145 -13.72 -72.39 -4.95
C THR A 145 -12.36 -71.70 -4.95
N GLY A 146 -12.32 -70.38 -5.18
CA GLY A 146 -11.07 -69.61 -5.30
C GLY A 146 -10.19 -70.00 -6.49
N SER A 147 -10.70 -70.78 -7.45
CA SER A 147 -10.00 -71.21 -8.67
C SER A 147 -10.58 -70.54 -9.93
N ASP A 148 -9.79 -70.39 -10.99
CA ASP A 148 -10.13 -69.56 -12.17
C ASP A 148 -11.22 -70.14 -13.10
N ASP A 149 -11.64 -71.38 -12.90
CA ASP A 149 -12.31 -72.14 -13.97
C ASP A 149 -13.86 -72.21 -13.86
N ALA A 150 -14.51 -71.52 -12.91
CA ALA A 150 -15.98 -71.53 -12.76
C ALA A 150 -16.59 -70.24 -12.14
N TRP A 151 -16.55 -69.12 -12.87
CA TRP A 151 -17.20 -67.85 -12.47
C TRP A 151 -18.67 -67.77 -12.92
N GLU A 152 -19.61 -67.59 -11.98
CA GLU A 152 -21.04 -67.43 -12.28
C GLU A 152 -21.43 -65.94 -12.36
N LEU A 153 -22.17 -65.54 -13.39
CA LEU A 153 -22.58 -64.15 -13.60
C LEU A 153 -23.66 -63.73 -12.59
N ILE A 154 -23.36 -62.74 -11.75
CA ILE A 154 -24.29 -62.14 -10.78
C ILE A 154 -25.07 -60.99 -11.42
N ASP A 155 -24.39 -60.09 -12.13
CA ASP A 155 -25.00 -58.91 -12.74
C ASP A 155 -24.27 -58.44 -14.01
N GLU A 156 -24.99 -57.84 -14.96
CA GLU A 156 -24.44 -57.28 -16.21
C GLU A 156 -25.05 -55.91 -16.54
N VAL A 157 -24.22 -54.87 -16.50
CA VAL A 157 -24.57 -53.52 -16.93
C VAL A 157 -24.06 -53.30 -18.36
N LYS A 158 -24.97 -53.37 -19.34
CA LYS A 158 -24.65 -53.23 -20.77
C LYS A 158 -24.48 -51.79 -21.25
N LYS A 159 -24.97 -50.81 -20.49
CA LYS A 159 -24.80 -49.36 -20.70
C LYS A 159 -25.33 -48.63 -19.48
N ASP A 160 -24.48 -47.88 -18.79
CA ASP A 160 -24.91 -47.06 -17.68
C ASP A 160 -25.38 -45.66 -18.11
N LYS A 161 -26.39 -45.15 -17.40
CA LYS A 161 -26.93 -43.78 -17.49
C LYS A 161 -26.88 -43.04 -16.14
N VAL A 162 -26.44 -43.71 -15.07
CA VAL A 162 -26.51 -43.23 -13.69
C VAL A 162 -25.21 -42.54 -13.27
N LEU A 163 -24.04 -43.13 -13.55
CA LEU A 163 -22.72 -42.55 -13.29
C LEU A 163 -22.55 -41.27 -14.11
N GLN A 164 -22.36 -40.15 -13.41
CA GLN A 164 -22.03 -38.86 -14.02
C GLN A 164 -20.54 -38.55 -13.80
N ASP A 165 -19.99 -37.69 -14.66
CA ASP A 165 -18.63 -37.16 -14.51
C ASP A 165 -18.59 -36.11 -13.38
N LYS A 166 -18.82 -36.56 -12.15
CA LYS A 166 -18.73 -35.82 -10.89
C LYS A 166 -17.63 -36.42 -10.02
N ASN A 167 -17.00 -35.59 -9.17
CA ASN A 167 -15.99 -36.08 -8.23
C ASN A 167 -16.66 -36.64 -6.96
N TYR A 168 -16.08 -37.69 -6.38
CA TYR A 168 -16.45 -38.23 -5.05
C TYR A 168 -17.94 -38.61 -4.89
N THR A 169 -18.62 -39.02 -5.97
CA THR A 169 -20.06 -39.30 -5.93
C THR A 169 -20.31 -40.80 -5.99
N SER A 170 -21.03 -41.33 -5.01
CA SER A 170 -21.40 -42.76 -4.93
C SER A 170 -22.75 -43.05 -5.58
N TYR A 171 -22.83 -44.14 -6.33
CA TYR A 171 -24.02 -44.59 -7.03
C TYR A 171 -24.29 -46.05 -6.71
N ASN A 172 -25.53 -46.37 -6.32
CA ASN A 172 -25.96 -47.71 -5.94
C ASN A 172 -26.51 -48.48 -7.15
N PHE A 173 -26.23 -49.78 -7.19
CA PHE A 173 -26.72 -50.74 -8.17
C PHE A 173 -27.26 -51.96 -7.43
N ASP A 174 -28.49 -52.37 -7.74
CA ASP A 174 -29.10 -53.56 -7.13
C ASP A 174 -28.78 -54.80 -7.96
N CYS A 175 -28.44 -55.91 -7.31
CA CYS A 175 -28.30 -57.21 -7.98
C CYS A 175 -29.21 -58.26 -7.31
N LYS A 176 -29.80 -59.14 -8.11
CA LYS A 176 -30.65 -60.23 -7.60
C LYS A 176 -29.88 -61.53 -7.65
N CYS A 177 -29.27 -61.90 -6.53
CA CYS A 177 -28.67 -63.21 -6.33
C CYS A 177 -29.37 -63.96 -5.20
N SER A 178 -29.46 -65.29 -5.31
CA SER A 178 -29.90 -66.18 -4.23
C SER A 178 -28.79 -67.10 -3.71
N THR A 179 -27.62 -67.09 -4.38
CA THR A 179 -26.47 -67.94 -4.07
C THR A 179 -25.45 -67.15 -3.25
N SER A 180 -24.88 -67.79 -2.23
CA SER A 180 -23.80 -67.22 -1.41
C SER A 180 -22.47 -67.43 -2.09
N TYR A 181 -21.64 -66.38 -2.20
CA TYR A 181 -20.29 -66.46 -2.76
C TYR A 181 -19.26 -65.85 -1.80
N GLN A 182 -18.03 -66.38 -1.81
CA GLN A 182 -16.88 -65.82 -1.08
C GLN A 182 -15.95 -65.01 -1.99
N TYR A 183 -15.80 -65.40 -3.25
CA TYR A 183 -14.91 -64.75 -4.22
C TYR A 183 -15.72 -64.06 -5.31
N PHE A 184 -15.28 -62.88 -5.72
CA PHE A 184 -15.97 -62.02 -6.68
C PHE A 184 -15.03 -61.52 -7.76
N LYS A 185 -15.55 -61.34 -8.97
CA LYS A 185 -14.83 -60.73 -10.10
C LYS A 185 -15.67 -59.63 -10.72
N TRP A 186 -15.13 -58.41 -10.74
CA TRP A 186 -15.74 -57.25 -11.39
C TRP A 186 -14.96 -56.90 -12.66
N GLU A 187 -15.62 -56.99 -13.82
CA GLU A 187 -15.01 -56.83 -15.15
C GLU A 187 -15.65 -55.67 -15.92
N ILE A 188 -14.86 -54.66 -16.25
CA ILE A 188 -15.24 -53.45 -16.96
C ILE A 188 -14.83 -53.58 -18.44
N SER A 189 -15.80 -53.42 -19.33
CA SER A 189 -15.62 -53.60 -20.79
C SER A 189 -15.74 -52.32 -21.61
N ALA A 190 -16.19 -51.21 -21.00
CA ALA A 190 -16.15 -49.89 -21.64
C ALA A 190 -16.21 -48.76 -20.61
N ILE A 191 -15.61 -47.61 -20.94
CA ILE A 191 -15.75 -46.34 -20.22
C ILE A 191 -16.54 -45.31 -21.04
N HIS A 192 -16.97 -44.20 -20.42
CA HIS A 192 -17.80 -43.20 -21.07
C HIS A 192 -17.11 -42.52 -22.27
N ARG A 193 -15.86 -42.04 -22.12
CA ARG A 193 -14.95 -41.46 -23.13
C ARG A 193 -13.49 -41.44 -22.63
N GLY A 194 -12.52 -41.28 -23.54
CA GLY A 194 -11.09 -41.14 -23.19
C GLY A 194 -10.35 -42.47 -23.16
N SER A 195 -9.12 -42.46 -22.64
CA SER A 195 -8.22 -43.63 -22.59
C SER A 195 -7.78 -44.01 -21.17
N LEU A 196 -8.39 -43.43 -20.14
CA LEU A 196 -8.08 -43.68 -18.73
C LEU A 196 -9.36 -44.11 -18.01
N LEU A 197 -9.29 -45.19 -17.25
CA LEU A 197 -10.32 -45.60 -16.30
C LEU A 197 -10.00 -44.97 -14.94
N GLN A 198 -11.01 -44.45 -14.26
CA GLN A 198 -10.87 -43.96 -12.89
C GLN A 198 -12.10 -44.27 -12.03
N VAL A 199 -11.89 -45.02 -10.95
CA VAL A 199 -12.90 -45.41 -9.96
C VAL A 199 -12.32 -45.18 -8.57
N GLY A 200 -13.07 -44.53 -7.67
CA GLY A 200 -12.66 -44.30 -6.28
C GLY A 200 -12.74 -45.58 -5.45
N GLU A 201 -13.96 -46.07 -5.25
CA GLU A 201 -14.24 -47.20 -4.38
C GLU A 201 -15.34 -48.11 -4.97
N PHE A 202 -15.26 -49.41 -4.71
CA PHE A 202 -16.28 -50.41 -5.03
C PHE A 202 -16.71 -51.15 -3.76
N GLU A 203 -17.97 -51.01 -3.37
CA GLU A 203 -18.51 -51.59 -2.13
C GLU A 203 -19.61 -52.60 -2.45
N LEU A 204 -19.38 -53.89 -2.13
CA LEU A 204 -20.35 -54.96 -2.38
C LEU A 204 -21.19 -55.22 -1.13
N LYS A 205 -22.51 -55.38 -1.29
CA LYS A 205 -23.47 -55.60 -0.20
C LYS A 205 -23.86 -57.07 -0.15
N LEU A 206 -23.48 -57.76 0.93
CA LEU A 206 -23.74 -59.19 1.13
C LEU A 206 -24.64 -59.45 2.34
N ASN A 207 -25.57 -60.41 2.22
CA ASN A 207 -26.29 -60.97 3.35
C ASN A 207 -25.63 -62.28 3.79
N THR A 208 -25.17 -62.36 5.05
CA THR A 208 -24.53 -63.54 5.65
C THR A 208 -25.54 -64.37 6.48
N CYS A 209 -25.31 -65.69 6.62
CA CYS A 209 -26.24 -66.59 7.31
C CYS A 209 -26.06 -66.56 8.84
N SER A 210 -27.15 -66.51 9.62
CA SER A 210 -27.12 -66.51 11.09
C SER A 210 -26.93 -67.89 11.74
N HIS A 211 -26.85 -68.96 10.93
CA HIS A 211 -26.77 -70.37 11.36
C HIS A 211 -27.84 -70.81 12.37
N LYS A 212 -28.99 -70.12 12.38
CA LYS A 212 -30.17 -70.44 13.17
C LYS A 212 -31.39 -70.51 12.26
N ASN A 213 -32.27 -71.48 12.52
CA ASN A 213 -33.58 -71.55 11.85
C ASN A 213 -34.45 -70.35 12.29
N ALA A 214 -35.54 -70.08 11.56
CA ALA A 214 -36.42 -68.93 11.81
C ALA A 214 -37.09 -68.94 13.21
N ASP A 215 -37.06 -70.06 13.93
CA ASP A 215 -37.53 -70.22 15.32
C ASP A 215 -36.43 -69.99 16.38
N GLY A 216 -35.20 -69.69 15.96
CA GLY A 216 -34.05 -69.46 16.83
C GLY A 216 -33.26 -70.72 17.22
N SER A 217 -33.66 -71.91 16.77
CA SER A 217 -32.90 -73.16 16.97
C SER A 217 -31.63 -73.22 16.10
N SER A 218 -30.62 -73.99 16.52
CA SER A 218 -29.37 -74.16 15.77
C SER A 218 -29.65 -74.84 14.42
N ALA A 219 -29.09 -74.28 13.34
CA ALA A 219 -29.12 -74.86 12.01
C ALA A 219 -27.84 -75.64 11.68
N LEU A 220 -27.08 -76.08 12.68
CA LEU A 220 -25.87 -76.91 12.51
C LEU A 220 -26.24 -78.40 12.56
N GLY A 221 -25.82 -79.16 11.55
CA GLY A 221 -26.00 -80.61 11.45
C GLY A 221 -25.01 -81.40 12.31
N GLU A 222 -24.86 -82.70 12.03
CA GLU A 222 -23.97 -83.57 12.80
C GLU A 222 -22.48 -83.16 12.71
N ALA A 223 -21.70 -83.56 13.73
CA ALA A 223 -20.28 -83.27 13.84
C ALA A 223 -19.44 -84.04 12.79
N ILE A 224 -18.53 -83.33 12.12
CA ILE A 224 -17.65 -83.84 11.06
C ILE A 224 -16.28 -84.28 11.62
N LYS A 225 -15.63 -83.48 12.47
CA LYS A 225 -14.26 -83.73 12.96
C LYS A 225 -13.99 -82.99 14.28
N THR A 226 -13.21 -83.61 15.18
CA THR A 226 -12.80 -83.04 16.48
C THR A 226 -11.26 -82.96 16.63
N VAL A 227 -10.73 -81.86 17.19
CA VAL A 227 -9.31 -81.54 17.44
C VAL A 227 -9.09 -81.14 18.92
N GLU A 228 -7.90 -81.38 19.50
CA GLU A 228 -7.53 -81.06 20.90
C GLU A 228 -6.75 -79.72 21.03
N ALA A 229 -6.72 -79.12 22.22
CA ALA A 229 -6.16 -77.78 22.48
C ALA A 229 -4.61 -77.66 22.47
N THR A 230 -4.11 -76.48 22.09
CA THR A 230 -2.69 -76.05 22.10
C THR A 230 -2.50 -74.77 22.94
N CYS A 231 -1.33 -74.10 22.87
CA CYS A 231 -1.12 -72.81 23.56
C CYS A 231 -1.67 -71.58 22.85
N ILE A 232 -2.27 -71.74 21.67
CA ILE A 232 -2.88 -70.64 20.88
C ILE A 232 -4.28 -70.97 20.35
N GLU A 233 -4.75 -72.21 20.50
CA GLU A 233 -6.07 -72.62 20.00
C GLU A 233 -6.70 -73.73 20.85
N HIS A 234 -7.96 -73.54 21.25
CA HIS A 234 -8.76 -74.52 22.01
C HIS A 234 -9.09 -75.74 21.14
N GLY A 235 -9.44 -76.87 21.77
CA GLY A 235 -9.94 -78.02 21.03
C GLY A 235 -11.26 -77.63 20.34
N TYR A 236 -11.63 -78.26 19.23
CA TYR A 236 -12.84 -77.87 18.51
C TYR A 236 -13.46 -79.00 17.72
N THR A 237 -14.76 -78.86 17.42
CA THR A 237 -15.53 -79.78 16.57
C THR A 237 -16.21 -79.02 15.42
N THR A 238 -16.11 -79.48 14.18
CA THR A 238 -16.75 -78.84 13.02
C THR A 238 -18.09 -79.50 12.66
N HIS A 239 -19.09 -78.74 12.21
CA HIS A 239 -20.45 -79.17 11.79
C HIS A 239 -20.81 -78.56 10.42
N GLU A 240 -21.69 -79.14 9.61
CA GLU A 240 -22.21 -78.49 8.39
C GLU A 240 -23.54 -77.78 8.67
N CYS A 241 -23.70 -76.50 8.28
CA CYS A 241 -24.94 -75.77 8.50
C CYS A 241 -26.02 -76.10 7.45
N SER A 242 -27.23 -76.48 7.88
CA SER A 242 -28.35 -76.85 7.01
C SER A 242 -29.01 -75.68 6.27
N ILE A 243 -28.68 -74.42 6.58
CA ILE A 243 -29.22 -73.24 5.89
C ILE A 243 -28.29 -72.74 4.79
N CYS A 244 -26.98 -72.71 5.04
CA CYS A 244 -26.00 -72.16 4.10
C CYS A 244 -24.97 -73.17 3.61
N HIS A 245 -25.06 -74.43 4.06
CA HIS A 245 -24.16 -75.55 3.72
C HIS A 245 -22.68 -75.31 4.02
N SER A 246 -22.37 -74.27 4.80
CA SER A 246 -21.00 -73.97 5.22
C SER A 246 -20.60 -74.88 6.39
N ILE A 247 -19.34 -75.31 6.42
CA ILE A 247 -18.78 -76.01 7.58
C ILE A 247 -18.47 -74.98 8.67
N VAL A 248 -19.14 -75.10 9.81
CA VAL A 248 -19.06 -74.22 10.98
C VAL A 248 -18.27 -74.92 12.09
N LYS A 249 -17.24 -74.24 12.59
CA LYS A 249 -16.41 -74.67 13.71
C LYS A 249 -17.09 -74.30 15.03
N VAL A 250 -17.20 -75.25 15.96
CA VAL A 250 -17.68 -75.06 17.33
C VAL A 250 -16.57 -75.50 18.28
N ASP A 251 -15.99 -74.55 19.00
CA ASP A 251 -14.89 -74.84 19.93
C ASP A 251 -15.39 -75.65 21.14
N LYS A 252 -14.53 -76.53 21.67
CA LYS A 252 -14.73 -77.21 22.94
C LYS A 252 -14.47 -76.21 24.06
N ASP A 253 -15.14 -76.41 25.19
CA ASP A 253 -14.94 -75.65 26.41
C ASP A 253 -13.78 -76.27 27.22
N ASP A 254 -12.58 -76.35 26.63
CA ASP A 254 -11.32 -76.80 27.26
C ASP A 254 -10.39 -75.59 27.54
N GLU A 255 -9.38 -75.68 28.42
CA GLU A 255 -8.43 -74.57 28.64
C GLU A 255 -7.20 -74.67 27.71
N LEU A 256 -6.70 -73.54 27.19
CA LEU A 256 -5.45 -73.47 26.42
C LEU A 256 -4.23 -73.86 27.26
N ASN A 257 -3.22 -74.45 26.62
CA ASN A 257 -1.91 -74.64 27.25
C ASN A 257 -1.21 -73.28 27.44
N LYS A 258 -0.41 -73.10 28.50
CA LYS A 258 0.28 -71.81 28.75
C LYS A 258 1.50 -71.59 27.83
N HIS A 259 1.81 -70.34 27.50
CA HIS A 259 3.00 -69.94 26.72
C HIS A 259 4.31 -70.08 27.53
N THR A 260 5.42 -70.37 26.83
CA THR A 260 6.78 -70.42 27.40
C THR A 260 7.62 -69.29 26.79
N LEU A 261 7.85 -68.20 27.53
CA LEU A 261 8.40 -66.94 27.00
C LEU A 261 9.88 -66.70 27.36
N THR A 262 10.64 -66.11 26.43
CA THR A 262 12.01 -65.59 26.61
C THR A 262 12.01 -64.06 26.46
N ARG A 263 12.63 -63.33 27.39
CA ARG A 263 12.63 -61.85 27.40
C ARG A 263 13.80 -61.24 26.62
N HIS A 264 13.51 -60.19 25.84
CA HIS A 264 14.45 -59.33 25.12
C HIS A 264 14.28 -57.88 25.58
N ALA A 265 15.26 -57.34 26.30
CA ALA A 265 15.19 -55.99 26.88
C ALA A 265 15.23 -54.89 25.80
N GLN A 266 14.69 -53.71 26.12
CA GLN A 266 14.69 -52.53 25.25
C GLN A 266 16.11 -52.01 25.01
N GLU A 267 16.38 -51.61 23.77
CA GLU A 267 17.54 -50.86 23.32
C GLU A 267 17.08 -49.49 22.80
N ASP A 268 17.49 -48.40 23.44
CA ASP A 268 17.05 -47.06 23.05
C ASP A 268 17.63 -46.62 21.69
N ALA A 269 16.81 -45.95 20.87
CA ALA A 269 17.30 -45.31 19.64
C ALA A 269 18.24 -44.15 19.95
N THR A 270 19.31 -44.04 19.16
CA THR A 270 20.26 -42.93 19.21
C THR A 270 19.99 -41.93 18.08
N CYS A 271 20.76 -40.85 18.00
CA CYS A 271 20.69 -39.89 16.88
C CYS A 271 21.18 -40.48 15.54
N LEU A 272 21.83 -41.65 15.54
CA LEU A 272 22.43 -42.28 14.36
C LEU A 272 21.84 -43.66 14.06
N GLU A 273 21.49 -44.43 15.09
CA GLU A 273 21.05 -45.82 14.97
C GLU A 273 19.61 -45.98 15.49
N THR A 274 18.83 -46.81 14.79
CA THR A 274 17.48 -47.20 15.21
C THR A 274 17.56 -48.09 16.46
N GLY A 275 16.68 -47.85 17.43
CA GLY A 275 16.56 -48.66 18.66
C GLY A 275 15.55 -49.80 18.50
N LYS A 276 15.39 -50.62 19.54
CA LYS A 276 14.40 -51.72 19.61
C LYS A 276 13.64 -51.70 20.93
N LYS A 277 12.31 -51.77 20.89
CA LYS A 277 11.43 -51.86 22.08
C LYS A 277 11.62 -53.20 22.81
N GLU A 278 11.35 -53.25 24.13
CA GLU A 278 11.35 -54.51 24.90
C GLU A 278 10.24 -55.45 24.43
N TYR A 279 10.53 -56.76 24.33
CA TYR A 279 9.56 -57.78 23.97
C TYR A 279 9.91 -59.17 24.53
N TRP A 280 8.95 -60.09 24.52
CA TRP A 280 9.08 -61.49 24.91
C TRP A 280 8.74 -62.40 23.74
N GLN A 281 9.53 -63.42 23.49
CA GLN A 281 9.29 -64.39 22.41
C GLN A 281 8.94 -65.75 22.99
N CYS A 282 7.81 -66.32 22.54
CA CYS A 282 7.43 -67.68 22.92
C CYS A 282 8.31 -68.70 22.19
N SER A 283 9.00 -69.57 22.93
CA SER A 283 9.89 -70.57 22.36
C SER A 283 9.16 -71.72 21.65
N VAL A 284 7.82 -71.78 21.75
CA VAL A 284 6.99 -72.84 21.14
C VAL A 284 6.31 -72.35 19.85
N CYS A 285 5.67 -71.18 19.88
CA CYS A 285 4.96 -70.64 18.72
C CYS A 285 5.70 -69.50 18.00
N ASN A 286 6.89 -69.10 18.49
CA ASN A 286 7.73 -68.00 17.99
C ASN A 286 7.07 -66.61 17.95
N LYS A 287 5.83 -66.50 18.42
CA LYS A 287 5.11 -65.24 18.55
C LYS A 287 5.81 -64.33 19.55
N LEU A 288 5.83 -63.05 19.20
CA LEU A 288 6.41 -61.97 19.99
C LEU A 288 5.29 -61.36 20.83
N PHE A 289 5.60 -60.92 22.04
CA PHE A 289 4.66 -60.36 22.99
C PHE A 289 5.27 -59.13 23.65
N SER A 290 4.46 -58.14 23.99
CA SER A 290 4.96 -56.95 24.70
C SER A 290 5.02 -57.13 26.22
N ASP A 291 4.65 -58.30 26.73
CA ASP A 291 4.61 -58.60 28.16
C ASP A 291 4.97 -60.07 28.46
N ASP A 292 5.39 -60.33 29.69
CA ASP A 292 5.85 -61.62 30.18
C ASP A 292 4.73 -62.63 30.46
N ASN A 293 3.46 -62.21 30.37
CA ASN A 293 2.29 -63.08 30.51
C ASN A 293 1.69 -63.49 29.16
N ALA A 294 2.33 -63.10 28.03
CA ALA A 294 1.85 -63.36 26.68
C ALA A 294 0.44 -62.82 26.40
N THR A 295 0.05 -61.73 27.06
CA THR A 295 -1.31 -61.18 26.94
C THR A 295 -1.48 -60.29 25.70
N THR A 296 -0.39 -59.71 25.19
CA THR A 296 -0.42 -58.81 24.03
C THR A 296 0.61 -59.24 22.99
N GLU A 297 0.16 -59.85 21.88
CA GLU A 297 1.02 -60.30 20.78
C GLU A 297 1.46 -59.13 19.87
N ILE A 298 2.73 -59.11 19.48
CA ILE A 298 3.34 -58.18 18.53
C ILE A 298 3.41 -58.87 17.16
N THR A 299 2.62 -58.40 16.20
CA THR A 299 2.41 -59.04 14.89
C THR A 299 3.24 -58.41 13.75
N ASP A 300 3.69 -57.17 13.91
CA ASP A 300 4.61 -56.48 12.99
C ASP A 300 5.97 -56.27 13.64
N ALA A 301 7.00 -56.98 13.17
CA ALA A 301 8.35 -56.86 13.70
C ALA A 301 8.98 -55.47 13.46
N ALA A 302 8.54 -54.72 12.44
CA ALA A 302 9.03 -53.35 12.21
C ALA A 302 8.51 -52.38 13.28
N SER A 303 7.39 -52.69 13.94
CA SER A 303 6.86 -51.88 15.05
C SER A 303 7.73 -51.92 16.31
N LEU A 304 8.65 -52.89 16.39
CA LEU A 304 9.68 -52.96 17.43
C LEU A 304 10.80 -51.94 17.19
N GLU A 305 11.01 -51.49 15.95
CA GLU A 305 12.03 -50.49 15.64
C GLU A 305 11.61 -49.12 16.16
N ILE A 306 12.55 -48.44 16.82
CA ILE A 306 12.43 -47.05 17.19
C ILE A 306 13.31 -46.27 16.19
N PRO A 307 12.73 -45.45 15.28
CA PRO A 307 13.51 -44.70 14.30
C PRO A 307 14.62 -43.88 14.97
N ALA A 308 15.78 -43.76 14.31
CA ALA A 308 16.87 -42.91 14.80
C ALA A 308 16.33 -41.50 15.03
N LYS A 309 16.61 -40.92 16.19
CA LYS A 309 15.97 -39.67 16.67
C LYS A 309 16.32 -38.43 15.85
N GLY A 310 17.23 -38.56 14.87
CA GLY A 310 17.86 -37.45 14.18
C GLY A 310 18.75 -36.64 15.14
N HIS A 311 19.50 -35.69 14.59
CA HIS A 311 20.31 -34.81 15.41
C HIS A 311 19.42 -33.75 16.09
N GLN A 312 19.30 -33.84 17.41
CA GLN A 312 18.74 -32.78 18.25
C GLN A 312 19.87 -31.86 18.70
N TYR A 313 20.01 -30.70 18.07
CA TYR A 313 21.09 -29.76 18.35
C TYR A 313 20.73 -28.84 19.53
N ASN A 314 21.69 -28.59 20.42
CA ASN A 314 21.57 -27.54 21.43
C ASN A 314 21.71 -26.14 20.77
N SER A 315 21.59 -25.09 21.56
CA SER A 315 21.73 -23.69 21.11
C SER A 315 23.09 -23.35 20.45
N GLU A 316 24.11 -24.20 20.60
CA GLU A 316 25.44 -24.07 19.98
C GLU A 316 25.58 -24.91 18.69
N GLY A 317 24.54 -25.65 18.29
CA GLY A 317 24.57 -26.50 17.11
C GLY A 317 25.25 -27.85 17.38
N ILE A 318 25.38 -28.28 18.63
CA ILE A 318 25.96 -29.57 19.01
C ILE A 318 24.84 -30.55 19.33
N CYS A 319 24.83 -31.70 18.66
CA CYS A 319 23.83 -32.72 18.87
C CYS A 319 23.95 -33.25 20.30
N THR A 320 22.89 -33.10 21.09
CA THR A 320 22.85 -33.51 22.50
C THR A 320 22.95 -35.02 22.68
N GLY A 321 22.71 -35.80 21.63
CA GLY A 321 22.80 -37.27 21.63
C GLY A 321 24.17 -37.84 21.25
N CYS A 322 24.86 -37.28 20.24
CA CYS A 322 26.13 -37.84 19.71
C CYS A 322 27.28 -36.84 19.56
N GLY A 323 27.09 -35.57 19.92
CA GLY A 323 28.13 -34.55 19.80
C GLY A 323 28.42 -34.07 18.37
N ALA A 324 27.69 -34.57 17.35
CA ALA A 324 27.80 -34.07 15.98
C ALA A 324 27.47 -32.57 15.92
N THR A 325 28.27 -31.79 15.19
CA THR A 325 28.15 -30.33 15.15
C THR A 325 27.60 -29.84 13.82
N GLU A 326 26.50 -29.08 13.82
CA GLU A 326 25.99 -28.31 12.68
C GLU A 326 26.07 -26.81 12.99
N PHE A 327 27.19 -26.20 12.61
CA PHE A 327 27.51 -24.81 12.94
C PHE A 327 26.57 -23.77 12.29
N ARG A 328 25.76 -24.17 11.32
CA ARG A 328 24.75 -23.30 10.67
C ARG A 328 23.43 -23.29 11.43
N TYR A 329 23.12 -24.34 12.20
CA TYR A 329 21.87 -24.48 12.96
C TYR A 329 21.59 -23.28 13.90
N PRO A 330 22.56 -22.79 14.69
CA PRO A 330 22.35 -21.63 15.58
C PRO A 330 22.02 -20.32 14.85
N LEU A 331 22.32 -20.19 13.55
CA LEU A 331 22.02 -18.97 12.79
C LEU A 331 20.51 -18.78 12.60
N PHE A 332 19.75 -19.87 12.56
CA PHE A 332 18.30 -19.84 12.33
C PHE A 332 17.55 -20.17 13.61
N ASN A 333 18.00 -21.16 14.39
CA ASN A 333 17.27 -21.61 15.59
C ASN A 333 17.30 -20.60 16.74
N ASN A 334 18.26 -19.67 16.74
CA ASN A 334 18.33 -18.61 17.74
C ASN A 334 17.55 -17.35 17.34
N LEU A 335 16.84 -17.37 16.20
CA LEU A 335 15.95 -16.28 15.81
C LEU A 335 14.63 -16.41 16.55
N ASP A 336 14.17 -15.32 17.16
CA ASP A 336 12.90 -15.33 17.91
C ASP A 336 11.73 -15.72 16.99
N GLY A 337 10.89 -16.63 17.46
CA GLY A 337 9.75 -17.16 16.71
C GLY A 337 10.06 -18.34 15.79
N ILE A 338 11.33 -18.71 15.54
CA ILE A 338 11.73 -19.84 14.70
C ILE A 338 12.11 -21.06 15.55
N THR A 339 11.55 -22.23 15.22
CA THR A 339 11.85 -23.51 15.88
C THR A 339 12.03 -24.63 14.85
N ASP A 340 12.42 -25.83 15.31
CA ASP A 340 12.45 -27.06 14.50
C ASP A 340 13.27 -26.94 13.20
N VAL A 341 14.41 -26.24 13.28
CA VAL A 341 15.26 -25.98 12.12
C VAL A 341 15.91 -27.27 11.64
N THR A 342 15.77 -27.56 10.35
CA THR A 342 16.51 -28.61 9.64
C THR A 342 17.22 -28.01 8.43
N ILE A 343 18.46 -28.43 8.19
CA ILE A 343 19.29 -27.97 7.08
C ILE A 343 19.63 -29.18 6.22
N THR A 344 19.33 -29.10 4.93
CA THR A 344 19.62 -30.14 3.95
C THR A 344 20.41 -29.55 2.79
N ASP A 345 21.57 -30.14 2.50
CA ASP A 345 22.40 -29.76 1.38
C ASP A 345 22.09 -30.64 0.18
N ASN A 346 21.68 -30.03 -0.93
CA ASN A 346 21.28 -30.75 -2.15
C ASN A 346 22.35 -30.70 -3.24
N GLY A 347 23.49 -30.07 -2.99
CA GLY A 347 24.58 -29.93 -3.97
C GLY A 347 25.96 -30.20 -3.37
N ASP A 348 26.91 -30.56 -4.24
CA ASP A 348 28.28 -30.96 -3.87
C ASP A 348 29.11 -29.85 -3.19
N HIS A 349 28.61 -28.60 -3.22
CA HIS A 349 29.26 -27.43 -2.63
C HIS A 349 28.27 -26.70 -1.70
N PRO A 350 27.97 -27.22 -0.51
CA PRO A 350 26.96 -26.67 0.38
C PRO A 350 27.26 -25.23 0.81
N TRP A 351 26.23 -24.48 1.22
CA TRP A 351 26.44 -23.16 1.83
C TRP A 351 27.18 -23.29 3.16
N GLN A 352 28.16 -22.41 3.36
CA GLN A 352 29.04 -22.40 4.53
C GLN A 352 28.71 -21.22 5.44
N LYS A 353 29.14 -21.27 6.70
CA LYS A 353 29.05 -20.11 7.60
C LYS A 353 29.88 -18.95 7.02
N LEU A 354 29.34 -17.74 7.11
CA LEU A 354 30.04 -16.53 6.70
C LEU A 354 31.37 -16.40 7.47
N ASP A 355 32.47 -16.35 6.72
CA ASP A 355 33.82 -16.09 7.23
C ASP A 355 34.41 -14.91 6.46
N LEU A 356 34.58 -13.78 7.16
CA LEU A 356 35.12 -12.55 6.56
C LEU A 356 36.62 -12.66 6.24
N LYS A 357 37.30 -13.70 6.73
CA LYS A 357 38.73 -13.96 6.46
C LYS A 357 38.94 -15.00 5.35
N ALA A 358 37.86 -15.52 4.76
CA ALA A 358 37.95 -16.52 3.69
C ALA A 358 38.51 -15.95 2.38
N ASP A 359 39.14 -16.80 1.58
CA ASP A 359 39.67 -16.41 0.27
C ASP A 359 38.56 -15.83 -0.63
N GLY A 360 38.88 -14.70 -1.28
CA GLY A 360 38.00 -13.99 -2.20
C GLY A 360 37.18 -12.86 -1.58
N MET A 361 37.23 -12.65 -0.26
CA MET A 361 36.48 -11.59 0.43
C MET A 361 36.99 -10.17 0.12
N ASP A 362 38.21 -10.00 -0.39
CA ASP A 362 38.81 -8.69 -0.72
C ASP A 362 38.12 -8.00 -1.93
N ASN A 363 37.43 -8.77 -2.77
CA ASN A 363 36.82 -8.28 -4.03
C ASN A 363 35.29 -8.31 -4.03
N LEU A 364 34.64 -8.29 -2.86
CA LEU A 364 33.17 -8.18 -2.74
C LEU A 364 32.66 -6.89 -3.36
N GLY A 365 33.40 -5.83 -3.05
CA GLY A 365 33.14 -4.45 -3.41
C GLY A 365 31.84 -3.85 -2.84
N PHE A 366 31.30 -4.51 -1.82
CA PHE A 366 30.46 -3.95 -0.76
C PHE A 366 31.09 -4.34 0.58
N THR A 367 30.83 -3.57 1.63
CA THR A 367 31.32 -3.86 2.97
C THR A 367 30.29 -4.69 3.74
N ILE A 368 30.72 -5.82 4.30
CA ILE A 368 29.95 -6.58 5.29
C ILE A 368 30.47 -6.18 6.68
N PRO A 369 29.62 -5.74 7.64
CA PRO A 369 30.07 -5.40 8.99
C PRO A 369 30.80 -6.57 9.69
N GLU A 370 31.85 -6.28 10.45
CA GLU A 370 32.75 -7.28 11.06
C GLU A 370 32.03 -8.30 11.96
N ASP A 371 30.97 -7.87 12.66
CA ASP A 371 30.17 -8.72 13.57
C ASP A 371 29.04 -9.49 12.86
N SER A 372 28.93 -9.41 11.53
CA SER A 372 27.85 -10.04 10.78
C SER A 372 27.93 -11.56 10.84
N LYS A 373 26.79 -12.19 11.13
CA LYS A 373 26.60 -13.64 11.04
C LYS A 373 25.72 -13.97 9.84
N GLY A 374 26.00 -15.08 9.17
CA GLY A 374 25.27 -15.47 7.97
C GLY A 374 25.84 -16.70 7.29
N LEU A 375 25.46 -16.88 6.02
CA LEU A 375 25.94 -17.92 5.12
C LEU A 375 26.64 -17.29 3.90
N MET A 376 27.63 -17.99 3.38
CA MET A 376 28.29 -17.71 2.11
C MET A 376 28.29 -18.96 1.22
N SER A 377 28.25 -18.80 -0.10
CA SER A 377 28.28 -19.93 -1.03
C SER A 377 29.62 -20.69 -0.94
N GLY A 378 29.55 -22.02 -0.97
CA GLY A 378 30.71 -22.91 -0.80
C GLY A 378 31.48 -23.24 -2.09
N ASN A 379 30.98 -22.82 -3.25
CA ASN A 379 31.53 -23.13 -4.57
C ASN A 379 32.56 -22.10 -5.10
N TYR A 380 33.29 -21.45 -4.19
CA TYR A 380 34.35 -20.51 -4.57
C TYR A 380 35.44 -21.20 -5.39
N HIS A 381 35.84 -20.53 -6.48
CA HIS A 381 36.81 -21.06 -7.44
C HIS A 381 36.46 -22.44 -8.06
N LYS A 382 35.15 -22.75 -8.19
CA LYS A 382 34.65 -23.98 -8.84
C LYS A 382 33.76 -23.64 -10.06
N PRO A 383 34.33 -23.38 -11.25
CA PRO A 383 33.55 -23.00 -12.44
C PRO A 383 32.49 -24.05 -12.81
N GLY A 384 31.32 -23.61 -13.26
CA GLY A 384 30.22 -24.49 -13.70
C GLY A 384 29.52 -25.27 -12.60
N SER A 385 29.78 -24.96 -11.32
CA SER A 385 29.18 -25.65 -10.17
C SER A 385 28.06 -24.84 -9.51
N SER A 386 27.32 -25.48 -8.59
CA SER A 386 26.25 -24.84 -7.82
C SER A 386 26.35 -25.11 -6.32
N SER A 387 26.01 -24.10 -5.52
CA SER A 387 25.75 -24.24 -4.09
C SER A 387 24.25 -24.23 -3.83
N GLU A 388 23.72 -25.33 -3.30
CA GLU A 388 22.31 -25.48 -2.97
C GLU A 388 22.11 -26.00 -1.54
N THR A 389 21.37 -25.22 -0.74
CA THR A 389 20.99 -25.56 0.63
C THR A 389 19.53 -25.20 0.87
N VAL A 390 18.79 -26.10 1.52
CA VAL A 390 17.40 -25.92 1.96
C VAL A 390 17.38 -25.87 3.48
N ILE A 391 16.81 -24.80 4.04
CA ILE A 391 16.60 -24.61 5.47
C ILE A 391 15.09 -24.68 5.69
N ARG A 392 14.62 -25.69 6.42
CA ARG A 392 13.22 -25.80 6.84
C ARG A 392 13.12 -25.47 8.32
N PHE A 393 12.03 -24.84 8.71
CA PHE A 393 11.80 -24.45 10.09
C PHE A 393 10.32 -24.21 10.32
N ASN A 394 9.91 -24.24 11.58
CA ASN A 394 8.58 -23.89 12.01
C ASN A 394 8.57 -22.46 12.56
N VAL A 395 7.50 -21.73 12.27
CA VAL A 395 7.26 -20.38 12.78
C VAL A 395 6.17 -20.47 13.85
N SER A 396 6.52 -20.15 15.09
CA SER A 396 5.65 -20.31 16.26
C SER A 396 4.66 -19.16 16.46
N LYS A 397 4.95 -17.99 15.89
CA LYS A 397 4.13 -16.77 15.91
C LYS A 397 4.39 -15.99 14.62
N PRO A 398 3.44 -15.19 14.10
CA PRO A 398 3.67 -14.38 12.92
C PRO A 398 4.90 -13.48 13.05
N ILE A 399 5.80 -13.53 12.07
CA ILE A 399 7.06 -12.78 12.08
C ILE A 399 7.34 -12.11 10.74
N LEU A 400 8.03 -10.98 10.80
CA LEU A 400 8.76 -10.39 9.68
C LEU A 400 10.19 -10.93 9.71
N LEU A 401 10.54 -11.75 8.73
CA LEU A 401 11.91 -12.21 8.52
C LEU A 401 12.64 -11.22 7.61
N THR A 402 13.77 -10.71 8.08
CA THR A 402 14.61 -9.76 7.35
C THR A 402 16.03 -10.31 7.18
N SER A 403 16.67 -10.01 6.06
CA SER A 403 18.04 -10.43 5.78
C SER A 403 18.71 -9.50 4.76
N GLN A 404 20.04 -9.42 4.82
CA GLN A 404 20.85 -8.83 3.77
C GLN A 404 21.32 -9.90 2.81
N ILE A 405 21.12 -9.66 1.53
CA ILE A 405 21.54 -10.51 0.44
C ILE A 405 22.60 -9.77 -0.38
N LEU A 406 23.74 -10.43 -0.62
CA LEU A 406 24.82 -9.90 -1.44
C LEU A 406 25.23 -10.95 -2.48
N VAL A 407 25.41 -10.53 -3.72
CA VAL A 407 26.10 -11.30 -4.76
C VAL A 407 27.21 -10.42 -5.32
N SER A 408 28.38 -11.02 -5.47
CA SER A 408 29.50 -10.41 -6.16
C SER A 408 29.96 -11.37 -7.24
N SER A 409 29.38 -11.24 -8.43
CA SER A 409 29.74 -12.04 -9.62
C SER A 409 30.05 -11.13 -10.82
N GLU A 410 30.89 -11.59 -11.75
CA GLU A 410 31.21 -10.82 -12.97
C GLU A 410 30.25 -11.08 -14.12
N GLU A 411 29.82 -12.33 -14.23
CA GLU A 411 28.95 -12.75 -15.31
C GLU A 411 27.50 -12.46 -14.94
N ASN A 412 26.80 -11.72 -15.80
CA ASN A 412 25.34 -11.55 -15.69
C ASN A 412 24.57 -12.89 -15.68
N LYS A 413 25.22 -13.99 -16.12
CA LYS A 413 24.67 -15.37 -16.13
C LYS A 413 24.86 -16.13 -14.81
N THR A 414 25.73 -15.67 -13.92
CA THR A 414 25.91 -16.22 -12.57
C THR A 414 24.78 -15.71 -11.69
N LEU A 415 23.88 -16.60 -11.27
CA LEU A 415 22.62 -16.24 -10.61
C LEU A 415 22.57 -16.80 -9.19
N PHE A 416 22.20 -15.94 -8.24
CA PHE A 416 21.68 -16.36 -6.95
C PHE A 416 20.16 -16.30 -7.00
N ASP A 417 19.52 -17.47 -6.97
CA ASP A 417 18.09 -17.61 -6.78
C ASP A 417 17.79 -17.88 -5.30
N PHE A 418 16.88 -17.11 -4.73
CA PHE A 418 16.40 -17.25 -3.36
C PHE A 418 14.91 -17.59 -3.39
N TYR A 419 14.54 -18.63 -2.65
CA TYR A 419 13.17 -19.12 -2.60
C TYR A 419 12.66 -19.15 -1.16
N VAL A 420 11.39 -18.80 -1.00
CA VAL A 420 10.60 -19.01 0.22
C VAL A 420 9.44 -19.92 -0.15
N ASP A 421 9.29 -21.06 0.53
CA ASP A 421 8.21 -22.03 0.29
C ASP A 421 8.05 -22.47 -1.16
N ASN A 422 9.19 -22.65 -1.84
CA ASN A 422 9.32 -22.96 -3.26
C ASN A 422 8.92 -21.84 -4.24
N ASN A 423 8.43 -20.70 -3.75
CA ASN A 423 8.23 -19.51 -4.56
C ASN A 423 9.57 -18.83 -4.81
N LYS A 424 9.88 -18.50 -6.06
CA LYS A 424 11.11 -17.78 -6.41
C LYS A 424 10.94 -16.30 -6.06
N GLU A 425 11.52 -15.91 -4.94
CA GLU A 425 11.40 -14.58 -4.36
C GLU A 425 12.39 -13.60 -4.98
N LEU A 426 13.63 -14.02 -5.20
CA LEU A 426 14.68 -13.15 -5.74
C LEU A 426 15.54 -13.92 -6.74
N SER A 427 15.99 -13.21 -7.77
CA SER A 427 17.02 -13.67 -8.70
C SER A 427 17.95 -12.50 -8.97
N ILE A 428 19.18 -12.59 -8.49
CA ILE A 428 20.18 -11.51 -8.61
C ILE A 428 21.49 -12.04 -9.18
N SER A 429 22.14 -11.18 -9.96
CA SER A 429 23.44 -11.42 -10.57
C SER A 429 24.25 -10.13 -10.60
N GLY A 430 25.53 -10.26 -10.95
CA GLY A 430 26.47 -9.16 -10.91
C GLY A 430 26.87 -8.82 -9.48
N LYS A 431 27.39 -7.60 -9.31
CA LYS A 431 27.75 -7.03 -8.03
C LYS A 431 26.56 -6.24 -7.45
N LYS A 432 25.75 -6.87 -6.60
CA LYS A 432 24.53 -6.29 -6.00
C LYS A 432 24.35 -6.68 -4.55
N GLN A 433 23.92 -5.71 -3.74
CA GLN A 433 23.51 -5.89 -2.35
C GLN A 433 22.07 -5.38 -2.19
N THR A 434 21.21 -6.12 -1.51
CA THR A 434 19.83 -5.72 -1.22
C THR A 434 19.35 -6.29 0.10
N GLU A 435 18.48 -5.55 0.77
CA GLU A 435 17.69 -6.08 1.87
C GLU A 435 16.54 -6.92 1.30
N TYR A 436 16.22 -8.02 1.98
CA TYR A 436 15.07 -8.87 1.70
C TYR A 436 14.21 -8.99 2.95
N LYS A 437 12.90 -8.90 2.77
CA LYS A 437 11.90 -8.95 3.85
C LYS A 437 10.74 -9.85 3.47
N VAL A 438 10.24 -10.68 4.37
CA VAL A 438 9.06 -11.51 4.10
C VAL A 438 8.25 -11.69 5.38
N LEU A 439 6.92 -11.64 5.24
CA LEU A 439 6.00 -11.98 6.32
C LEU A 439 5.77 -13.49 6.30
N LEU A 440 5.98 -14.15 7.43
CA LEU A 440 5.76 -15.58 7.58
C LEU A 440 4.66 -15.82 8.62
N SER A 441 3.68 -16.65 8.23
CA SER A 441 2.59 -17.09 9.07
C SER A 441 3.04 -18.13 10.11
N VAL A 442 2.16 -18.49 11.04
CA VAL A 442 2.41 -19.63 11.92
C VAL A 442 2.38 -20.92 11.11
N GLY A 443 3.39 -21.78 11.29
CA GLY A 443 3.49 -23.07 10.63
C GLY A 443 4.84 -23.33 9.96
N GLU A 444 4.89 -24.38 9.15
CA GLU A 444 6.12 -24.81 8.48
C GLU A 444 6.47 -23.90 7.30
N HIS A 445 7.73 -23.47 7.26
CA HIS A 445 8.30 -22.66 6.20
C HIS A 445 9.67 -23.19 5.75
N SER A 446 10.12 -22.75 4.58
CA SER A 446 11.42 -23.14 4.03
C SER A 446 12.10 -22.01 3.26
N LEU A 447 13.42 -21.88 3.44
CA LEU A 447 14.30 -21.09 2.60
C LEU A 447 15.15 -22.01 1.73
N ARG A 448 15.17 -21.80 0.42
CA ARG A 448 16.08 -22.52 -0.49
C ARG A 448 17.00 -21.54 -1.19
N LEU A 449 18.30 -21.74 -1.00
CA LEU A 449 19.38 -20.88 -1.49
C LEU A 449 20.08 -21.58 -2.65
N VAL A 450 20.10 -20.98 -3.85
CA VAL A 450 20.72 -21.59 -5.04
C VAL A 450 21.64 -20.60 -5.71
N TYR A 451 22.95 -20.76 -5.55
CA TYR A 451 23.96 -19.98 -6.28
C TYR A 451 24.59 -20.80 -7.39
N LYS A 452 24.39 -20.40 -8.65
CA LYS A 452 24.91 -21.06 -9.85
C LYS A 452 26.06 -20.25 -10.44
N LYS A 453 27.25 -20.83 -10.43
CA LYS A 453 28.47 -20.18 -10.90
C LYS A 453 28.69 -20.40 -12.40
N GLY A 454 29.10 -19.33 -13.09
CA GLY A 454 29.49 -19.35 -14.50
C GLY A 454 30.77 -20.16 -14.78
N ASN A 455 31.17 -20.21 -16.05
CA ASN A 455 32.29 -21.04 -16.51
C ASN A 455 33.63 -20.29 -16.56
N ARG A 456 33.66 -18.97 -16.35
CA ARG A 456 34.89 -18.18 -16.29
C ARG A 456 35.25 -17.90 -14.83
N SER A 457 36.53 -17.98 -14.52
CA SER A 457 37.10 -17.36 -13.32
C SER A 457 37.84 -16.09 -13.75
N ASP A 458 37.93 -15.13 -12.84
CA ASP A 458 38.95 -14.07 -12.80
C ASP A 458 38.46 -12.62 -13.01
N ALA A 459 37.52 -12.19 -12.17
CA ALA A 459 37.58 -10.99 -11.29
C ALA A 459 36.32 -10.97 -10.36
N ASN A 460 36.19 -10.05 -9.38
CA ASN A 460 35.21 -10.08 -8.25
C ASN A 460 35.32 -11.29 -7.27
N ALA A 461 34.55 -11.27 -6.17
CA ALA A 461 34.61 -12.31 -5.13
C ALA A 461 34.02 -13.67 -5.56
N ASP A 462 33.13 -13.65 -6.56
CA ASP A 462 32.42 -14.79 -7.14
C ASP A 462 31.72 -15.68 -6.11
N ARG A 463 30.94 -15.02 -5.25
CA ARG A 463 30.20 -15.62 -4.13
C ARG A 463 28.84 -14.94 -3.94
N ALA A 464 27.93 -15.69 -3.33
CA ALA A 464 26.67 -15.18 -2.80
C ALA A 464 26.64 -15.29 -1.27
N PHE A 465 25.92 -14.37 -0.63
CA PHE A 465 25.87 -14.22 0.82
C PHE A 465 24.44 -13.95 1.28
N LEU A 466 24.09 -14.51 2.42
CA LEU A 466 22.86 -14.25 3.18
C LEU A 466 23.27 -13.96 4.63
N TYR A 467 23.15 -12.73 5.09
CA TYR A 467 23.68 -12.34 6.40
C TYR A 467 22.78 -11.33 7.10
N ASN A 468 23.06 -11.09 8.39
CA ASN A 468 22.25 -10.20 9.22
C ASN A 468 20.76 -10.61 9.27
N LEU A 469 20.51 -11.92 9.36
CA LEU A 469 19.15 -12.46 9.54
C LEU A 469 18.56 -11.99 10.88
N LYS A 470 17.33 -11.48 10.84
CA LYS A 470 16.58 -11.07 12.02
C LYS A 470 15.10 -11.36 11.86
N THR A 471 14.44 -11.63 12.97
CA THR A 471 12.99 -11.73 13.06
C THR A 471 12.44 -10.57 13.89
N SER A 472 11.24 -10.13 13.56
CA SER A 472 10.51 -9.08 14.29
C SER A 472 9.03 -9.44 14.34
N VAL A 473 8.34 -9.11 15.43
CA VAL A 473 6.87 -9.18 15.54
C VAL A 473 6.20 -7.86 15.20
N THR A 474 7.00 -6.82 14.90
CA THR A 474 6.53 -5.50 14.46
C THR A 474 6.86 -5.26 13.00
N ILE A 475 6.03 -4.46 12.33
CA ILE A 475 6.22 -4.03 10.95
C ILE A 475 6.11 -2.51 10.86
N ASP A 476 7.06 -1.90 10.15
CA ASP A 476 7.02 -0.51 9.67
C ASP A 476 7.45 -0.51 8.20
N ASP A 477 6.55 -0.96 7.33
CA ASP A 477 6.86 -1.16 5.91
C ASP A 477 5.61 -1.06 5.02
N TYR A 478 5.81 -1.10 3.70
CA TYR A 478 4.75 -1.13 2.71
C TYR A 478 4.34 -2.56 2.38
N VAL A 479 3.04 -2.78 2.32
CA VAL A 479 2.43 -4.08 2.02
C VAL A 479 1.45 -3.98 0.86
N ALA A 480 1.30 -5.07 0.12
CA ALA A 480 0.20 -5.31 -0.81
C ALA A 480 -0.72 -6.37 -0.22
N ASP A 481 -1.99 -6.01 -0.03
CA ASP A 481 -3.01 -6.80 0.65
C ASP A 481 -4.15 -7.16 -0.32
N TYR A 482 -4.50 -8.44 -0.42
CA TYR A 482 -5.39 -8.98 -1.43
C TYR A 482 -6.74 -9.44 -0.86
N GLU A 483 -7.82 -8.86 -1.36
CA GLU A 483 -9.18 -9.26 -1.04
C GLU A 483 -9.74 -10.16 -2.15
N SER A 484 -9.89 -11.44 -1.84
CA SER A 484 -10.34 -12.46 -2.79
C SER A 484 -11.80 -12.31 -3.21
N SER A 485 -12.67 -11.76 -2.34
CA SER A 485 -14.11 -11.61 -2.62
C SER A 485 -14.40 -10.71 -3.83
N ASN A 486 -13.52 -9.77 -4.14
CA ASN A 486 -13.67 -8.82 -5.24
C ASN A 486 -12.44 -8.73 -6.17
N ASN A 487 -11.41 -9.55 -5.95
CA ASN A 487 -10.13 -9.54 -6.68
C ASN A 487 -9.43 -8.16 -6.64
N THR A 488 -9.38 -7.57 -5.44
CA THR A 488 -8.76 -6.25 -5.21
C THR A 488 -7.40 -6.39 -4.54
N LEU A 489 -6.40 -5.70 -5.06
CA LEU A 489 -5.10 -5.57 -4.41
C LEU A 489 -4.91 -4.15 -3.86
N THR A 490 -4.62 -4.03 -2.57
CA THR A 490 -4.48 -2.76 -1.85
C THR A 490 -3.03 -2.53 -1.42
N PHE A 491 -2.43 -1.45 -1.90
CA PHE A 491 -1.10 -1.01 -1.49
C PHE A 491 -1.21 -0.02 -0.32
N LYS A 492 -0.56 -0.31 0.81
CA LYS A 492 -0.62 0.53 2.03
C LYS A 492 0.68 0.45 2.83
N LYS A 493 0.97 1.46 3.66
CA LYS A 493 2.01 1.39 4.69
C LYS A 493 1.38 0.89 5.99
N VAL A 494 2.01 -0.06 6.65
CA VAL A 494 1.55 -0.59 7.95
C VAL A 494 2.62 -0.33 9.01
N THR A 495 2.20 0.33 10.09
CA THR A 495 2.97 0.49 11.34
C THR A 495 2.22 -0.24 12.44
N SER A 496 2.60 -1.48 12.73
CA SER A 496 1.96 -2.28 13.79
C SER A 496 2.98 -2.79 14.78
N ASN A 497 2.63 -2.69 16.07
CA ASN A 497 3.37 -3.30 17.17
C ASN A 497 3.13 -4.82 17.25
N ASN A 498 2.22 -5.39 16.46
CA ASN A 498 1.99 -6.83 16.38
C ASN A 498 1.45 -7.28 15.00
N ILE A 499 2.21 -8.12 14.30
CA ILE A 499 1.86 -8.74 13.01
C ILE A 499 0.66 -9.71 13.13
N GLU A 500 0.34 -10.22 14.32
CA GLU A 500 -0.79 -11.14 14.55
C GLU A 500 -2.17 -10.57 14.14
N SER A 501 -2.29 -9.25 14.06
CA SER A 501 -3.51 -8.58 13.61
C SER A 501 -3.69 -8.55 12.08
N LEU A 502 -2.65 -8.91 11.32
CA LEU A 502 -2.68 -8.96 9.86
C LEU A 502 -3.07 -10.36 9.39
N ASP A 503 -3.96 -10.44 8.41
CA ASP A 503 -4.20 -11.69 7.69
C ASP A 503 -3.05 -11.92 6.68
N LEU A 504 -2.05 -12.67 7.13
CA LEU A 504 -0.85 -12.94 6.35
C LEU A 504 -1.09 -13.81 5.11
N ASN A 505 -2.26 -14.43 4.97
CA ASN A 505 -2.62 -15.15 3.74
C ASN A 505 -2.91 -14.20 2.58
N HIS A 506 -3.14 -12.92 2.88
CA HIS A 506 -3.54 -11.92 1.91
C HIS A 506 -2.51 -10.80 1.74
N ALA A 507 -1.46 -10.73 2.56
CA ALA A 507 -0.52 -9.62 2.56
C ALA A 507 0.95 -10.03 2.29
N VAL A 508 1.65 -9.25 1.45
CA VAL A 508 3.09 -9.39 1.18
C VAL A 508 3.81 -8.05 1.24
N ILE A 509 5.10 -8.05 1.62
CA ILE A 509 5.94 -6.83 1.61
C ILE A 509 6.19 -6.39 0.16
N VAL A 510 6.10 -5.09 -0.10
CA VAL A 510 6.36 -4.49 -1.43
C VAL A 510 7.87 -4.36 -1.67
N ASN A 511 8.58 -5.50 -1.75
CA ASN A 511 9.99 -5.53 -2.16
C ASN A 511 10.14 -5.41 -3.68
N LYS A 512 9.14 -5.91 -4.42
CA LYS A 512 9.05 -5.80 -5.87
C LYS A 512 7.90 -4.86 -6.21
N PRO A 513 8.10 -3.87 -7.09
CA PRO A 513 7.12 -2.81 -7.23
C PRO A 513 5.88 -3.23 -8.03
N THR A 514 5.93 -4.24 -8.91
CA THR A 514 4.81 -4.48 -9.84
C THR A 514 3.67 -5.27 -9.20
N VAL A 515 2.44 -5.00 -9.65
CA VAL A 515 1.25 -5.78 -9.25
C VAL A 515 1.42 -7.26 -9.59
N GLY A 516 1.98 -7.57 -10.77
CA GLY A 516 2.24 -8.94 -11.19
C GLY A 516 3.22 -9.67 -10.27
N ASP A 517 4.22 -8.96 -9.72
CA ASP A 517 5.11 -9.54 -8.71
C ASP A 517 4.35 -9.85 -7.43
N MET A 518 3.55 -8.92 -6.91
CA MET A 518 2.75 -9.14 -5.69
C MET A 518 1.76 -10.30 -5.86
N CYS A 519 1.08 -10.40 -7.01
CA CYS A 519 0.23 -11.53 -7.33
C CYS A 519 0.99 -12.86 -7.30
N ARG A 520 2.21 -12.91 -7.84
CA ARG A 520 3.05 -14.12 -7.80
C ARG A 520 3.36 -14.55 -6.37
N LEU A 521 3.70 -13.60 -5.51
CA LEU A 521 4.03 -13.87 -4.09
C LEU A 521 2.81 -14.42 -3.34
N LEU A 522 1.63 -13.89 -3.65
CA LEU A 522 0.36 -14.32 -3.06
C LEU A 522 -0.23 -15.59 -3.73
N GLY A 523 0.44 -16.17 -4.73
CA GLY A 523 -0.09 -17.31 -5.48
C GLY A 523 -1.31 -17.00 -6.36
N ILE A 524 -1.52 -15.74 -6.72
CA ILE A 524 -2.66 -15.23 -7.50
C ILE A 524 -2.28 -15.10 -8.97
N ASN A 525 -3.21 -15.46 -9.87
CA ASN A 525 -3.08 -15.11 -11.28
C ASN A 525 -3.34 -13.60 -11.47
N SER A 526 -2.33 -12.84 -11.88
CA SER A 526 -2.44 -11.38 -12.07
C SER A 526 -3.56 -10.96 -13.04
N THR A 527 -3.93 -11.82 -14.00
CA THR A 527 -5.05 -11.57 -14.93
C THR A 527 -6.43 -11.65 -14.26
N ALA A 528 -6.52 -12.13 -13.02
CA ALA A 528 -7.75 -12.15 -12.23
C ALA A 528 -8.02 -10.81 -11.52
N ILE A 529 -7.00 -9.96 -11.34
CA ILE A 529 -7.13 -8.67 -10.65
C ILE A 529 -8.11 -7.77 -11.40
N LYS A 530 -9.13 -7.30 -10.69
CA LYS A 530 -10.16 -6.38 -11.21
C LYS A 530 -10.00 -4.96 -10.68
N SER A 531 -9.44 -4.80 -9.48
CA SER A 531 -9.25 -3.50 -8.86
C SER A 531 -7.90 -3.40 -8.18
N VAL A 532 -7.26 -2.24 -8.27
CA VAL A 532 -6.09 -1.89 -7.46
C VAL A 532 -6.42 -0.63 -6.66
N VAL A 533 -6.05 -0.61 -5.38
CA VAL A 533 -6.30 0.50 -4.46
C VAL A 533 -4.99 0.97 -3.86
N PHE A 534 -4.77 2.27 -3.78
CA PHE A 534 -3.67 2.85 -3.02
C PHE A 534 -4.22 3.52 -1.77
N ASP A 535 -3.82 3.06 -0.60
CA ASP A 535 -4.16 3.73 0.66
C ASP A 535 -3.38 5.04 0.83
N LYS A 536 -3.93 6.00 1.56
CA LYS A 536 -3.29 7.30 1.83
C LYS A 536 -1.89 7.17 2.43
N SER A 537 -1.67 6.14 3.23
CA SER A 537 -0.37 5.83 3.85
C SER A 537 0.73 5.50 2.82
N PHE A 538 0.36 5.07 1.61
CA PHE A 538 1.30 4.72 0.54
C PHE A 538 1.98 5.93 -0.12
N LYS A 539 1.49 7.16 0.12
CA LYS A 539 2.03 8.41 -0.48
C LYS A 539 3.54 8.62 -0.26
N THR A 540 4.08 8.04 0.80
CA THR A 540 5.50 8.15 1.15
C THR A 540 6.40 7.16 0.42
N TYR A 541 5.84 6.14 -0.25
CA TYR A 541 6.59 5.21 -1.08
C TYR A 541 7.14 5.94 -2.29
N ALA A 542 8.47 6.04 -2.42
CA ALA A 542 9.13 6.87 -3.44
C ALA A 542 9.93 6.01 -4.44
N PRO A 543 9.27 5.35 -5.41
CA PRO A 543 9.95 4.50 -6.38
C PRO A 543 10.74 5.32 -7.40
N THR A 544 11.86 4.78 -7.88
CA THR A 544 12.65 5.39 -8.97
C THR A 544 12.25 4.88 -10.36
N SER A 545 11.42 3.83 -10.42
CA SER A 545 10.90 3.24 -11.66
C SER A 545 9.50 2.67 -11.41
N LEU A 546 8.59 2.88 -12.37
CA LEU A 546 7.26 2.26 -12.43
C LEU A 546 7.11 1.40 -13.68
N LYS A 547 8.25 0.95 -14.23
CA LYS A 547 8.27 0.07 -15.38
C LYS A 547 7.40 -1.16 -15.13
N SER A 548 6.49 -1.44 -16.05
CA SER A 548 5.61 -2.62 -16.01
C SER A 548 4.71 -2.74 -14.76
N PHE A 549 4.46 -1.65 -14.01
CA PHE A 549 3.76 -1.71 -12.72
C PHE A 549 2.39 -2.43 -12.79
N PHE A 550 1.59 -2.14 -13.82
CA PHE A 550 0.29 -2.77 -14.10
C PHE A 550 0.33 -3.69 -15.33
N TRP A 551 1.50 -4.22 -15.67
CA TRP A 551 1.68 -4.99 -16.91
C TRP A 551 0.76 -6.22 -16.98
N GLY A 552 0.04 -6.34 -18.10
CA GLY A 552 -0.73 -7.54 -18.45
C GLY A 552 -2.01 -7.74 -17.65
N LEU A 553 -2.47 -6.74 -16.88
CA LEU A 553 -3.70 -6.85 -16.09
C LEU A 553 -4.95 -6.68 -16.98
N THR A 554 -5.22 -7.67 -17.83
CA THR A 554 -6.25 -7.59 -18.88
C THR A 554 -7.69 -7.46 -18.37
N LYS A 555 -7.95 -7.82 -17.11
CA LYS A 555 -9.27 -7.69 -16.43
C LYS A 555 -9.33 -6.51 -15.44
N LEU A 556 -8.29 -5.67 -15.37
CA LEU A 556 -8.29 -4.51 -14.49
C LEU A 556 -9.33 -3.49 -14.96
N GLU A 557 -10.38 -3.32 -14.16
CA GLU A 557 -11.51 -2.43 -14.44
C GLU A 557 -11.31 -1.06 -13.77
N THR A 558 -10.72 -1.03 -12.57
CA THR A 558 -10.60 0.20 -11.76
C THR A 558 -9.25 0.30 -11.04
N ILE A 559 -8.72 1.53 -10.95
CA ILE A 559 -7.60 1.88 -10.05
C ILE A 559 -8.09 3.02 -9.16
N LYS A 560 -8.19 2.77 -7.85
CA LYS A 560 -8.71 3.75 -6.88
C LYS A 560 -7.56 4.44 -6.16
N ASP A 561 -7.76 5.73 -5.92
CA ASP A 561 -6.85 6.58 -5.15
C ASP A 561 -5.40 6.60 -5.68
N LEU A 562 -5.25 6.51 -7.01
CA LEU A 562 -3.95 6.53 -7.71
C LEU A 562 -3.09 7.78 -7.38
N LYS A 563 -3.70 8.87 -6.90
CA LYS A 563 -3.04 10.05 -6.34
C LYS A 563 -2.05 9.77 -5.20
N TYR A 564 -2.14 8.61 -4.54
CA TYR A 564 -1.21 8.21 -3.49
C TYR A 564 -0.02 7.39 -4.01
N LEU A 565 0.06 7.11 -5.32
CA LEU A 565 1.28 6.60 -5.95
C LEU A 565 2.23 7.76 -6.26
N ASN A 566 3.32 7.88 -5.52
CA ASN A 566 4.31 8.95 -5.75
C ASN A 566 5.12 8.69 -7.04
N THR A 567 5.19 9.70 -7.91
CA THR A 567 5.91 9.65 -9.19
C THR A 567 7.10 10.61 -9.27
N GLU A 568 7.37 11.39 -8.22
CA GLU A 568 8.33 12.53 -8.24
C GLU A 568 9.78 12.12 -8.57
N GLN A 569 10.18 10.89 -8.24
CA GLN A 569 11.53 10.37 -8.46
C GLN A 569 11.61 9.36 -9.62
N VAL A 570 10.51 9.11 -10.32
CA VAL A 570 10.41 8.07 -11.36
C VAL A 570 11.16 8.51 -12.62
N ARG A 571 12.00 7.63 -13.15
CA ARG A 571 12.80 7.86 -14.37
C ARG A 571 12.35 7.02 -15.57
N ASP A 572 11.59 5.96 -15.33
CA ASP A 572 11.14 4.98 -16.32
C ASP A 572 9.69 4.58 -16.02
N MET A 573 8.79 4.85 -16.98
CA MET A 573 7.37 4.47 -16.95
C MET A 573 7.02 3.54 -18.13
N SER A 574 8.03 2.93 -18.76
CA SER A 574 7.81 2.03 -19.88
C SER A 574 6.91 0.86 -19.48
N TYR A 575 6.01 0.46 -20.38
CA TYR A 575 5.06 -0.64 -20.16
C TYR A 575 4.12 -0.50 -18.95
N MET A 576 4.02 0.68 -18.30
CA MET A 576 3.33 0.82 -17.02
C MET A 576 1.89 0.28 -17.02
N PHE A 577 1.09 0.58 -18.06
CA PHE A 577 -0.29 0.09 -18.23
C PHE A 577 -0.43 -0.88 -19.42
N TYR A 578 0.65 -1.57 -19.79
CA TYR A 578 0.67 -2.45 -20.95
C TYR A 578 -0.44 -3.51 -20.88
N SER A 579 -1.29 -3.54 -21.91
CA SER A 579 -2.41 -4.47 -22.07
C SER A 579 -3.44 -4.45 -20.93
N CYS A 580 -3.64 -3.30 -20.27
CA CYS A 580 -4.80 -3.07 -19.39
C CYS A 580 -6.08 -2.86 -20.21
N SER A 581 -6.52 -3.89 -20.93
CA SER A 581 -7.54 -3.80 -21.97
C SER A 581 -8.97 -3.59 -21.47
N ALA A 582 -9.24 -3.82 -20.17
CA ALA A 582 -10.55 -3.61 -19.55
C ALA A 582 -10.70 -2.23 -18.89
N LEU A 583 -9.62 -1.44 -18.79
CA LEU A 583 -9.64 -0.14 -18.14
C LEU A 583 -10.35 0.88 -19.03
N THR A 584 -11.42 1.49 -18.52
CA THR A 584 -12.26 2.45 -19.27
C THR A 584 -11.93 3.91 -18.95
N SER A 585 -11.32 4.17 -17.79
CA SER A 585 -10.89 5.49 -17.34
C SER A 585 -9.64 5.40 -16.49
N LEU A 586 -8.85 6.47 -16.45
CA LEU A 586 -7.61 6.56 -15.68
C LEU A 586 -7.38 8.01 -15.26
N ASP A 587 -7.25 8.26 -13.96
CA ASP A 587 -6.93 9.58 -13.42
C ASP A 587 -5.41 9.72 -13.26
N LEU A 588 -4.80 10.59 -14.07
CA LEU A 588 -3.35 10.86 -14.08
C LEU A 588 -3.00 12.24 -13.51
N SER A 589 -3.95 12.92 -12.87
CA SER A 589 -3.81 14.31 -12.41
C SER A 589 -2.62 14.56 -11.45
N ASN A 590 -2.14 13.53 -10.77
CA ASN A 590 -1.06 13.61 -9.79
C ASN A 590 0.29 13.10 -10.32
N PHE A 591 0.39 12.77 -11.62
CA PHE A 591 1.64 12.26 -12.20
C PHE A 591 2.62 13.40 -12.44
N ASN A 592 3.80 13.32 -11.83
CA ASN A 592 4.96 14.15 -12.14
C ASN A 592 5.91 13.36 -13.04
N THR A 593 5.99 13.74 -14.33
CA THR A 593 6.85 13.04 -15.30
C THR A 593 8.12 13.81 -15.66
N ALA A 594 8.45 14.89 -14.94
CA ALA A 594 9.58 15.77 -15.28
C ALA A 594 10.95 15.07 -15.29
N LYS A 595 11.08 13.91 -14.62
CA LYS A 595 12.31 13.10 -14.56
C LYS A 595 12.27 11.85 -15.45
N VAL A 596 11.15 11.58 -16.13
CA VAL A 596 10.94 10.36 -16.91
C VAL A 596 11.65 10.47 -18.27
N ARG A 597 12.44 9.44 -18.62
CA ARG A 597 13.20 9.37 -19.89
C ARG A 597 12.59 8.41 -20.90
N ASP A 598 11.89 7.38 -20.42
CA ASP A 598 11.28 6.34 -21.25
C ASP A 598 9.80 6.17 -20.90
N MET A 599 8.94 6.36 -21.91
CA MET A 599 7.48 6.17 -21.84
C MET A 599 7.01 5.15 -22.90
N SER A 600 7.94 4.36 -23.45
CA SER A 600 7.61 3.38 -24.49
C SER A 600 6.59 2.36 -23.97
N TYR A 601 5.65 2.00 -24.84
CA TYR A 601 4.57 1.05 -24.54
C TYR A 601 3.66 1.39 -23.34
N MET A 602 3.71 2.62 -22.81
CA MET A 602 3.03 2.97 -21.54
C MET A 602 1.54 2.60 -21.52
N PHE A 603 0.78 2.86 -22.60
CA PHE A 603 -0.64 2.53 -22.74
C PHE A 603 -0.91 1.51 -23.86
N PHE A 604 0.10 0.74 -24.27
CA PHE A 604 -0.04 -0.24 -25.35
C PHE A 604 -1.22 -1.19 -25.10
N ARG A 605 -2.13 -1.32 -26.08
CA ARG A 605 -3.33 -2.17 -26.01
C ARG A 605 -4.28 -1.87 -24.84
N CYS A 606 -4.32 -0.63 -24.34
CA CYS A 606 -5.43 -0.16 -23.48
C CYS A 606 -6.68 0.12 -24.33
N SER A 607 -7.26 -0.94 -24.91
CA SER A 607 -8.27 -0.83 -25.97
C SER A 607 -9.63 -0.31 -25.51
N ALA A 608 -9.94 -0.35 -24.21
CA ALA A 608 -11.21 0.15 -23.67
C ALA A 608 -11.18 1.64 -23.27
N LEU A 609 -10.00 2.27 -23.19
CA LEU A 609 -9.88 3.70 -22.90
C LEU A 609 -10.46 4.52 -24.06
N SER A 610 -11.42 5.39 -23.76
CA SER A 610 -12.06 6.28 -24.74
C SER A 610 -11.46 7.69 -24.76
N SER A 611 -10.86 8.09 -23.64
CA SER A 611 -10.18 9.38 -23.40
C SER A 611 -9.05 9.19 -22.40
N LEU A 612 -8.08 10.11 -22.43
CA LEU A 612 -6.96 10.20 -21.50
C LEU A 612 -6.65 11.68 -21.27
N ASP A 613 -6.63 12.11 -20.01
CA ASP A 613 -6.12 13.43 -19.63
C ASP A 613 -4.60 13.33 -19.42
N LEU A 614 -3.84 14.03 -20.26
CA LEU A 614 -2.38 14.07 -20.25
C LEU A 614 -1.83 15.46 -19.88
N SER A 615 -2.67 16.35 -19.35
CA SER A 615 -2.31 17.75 -19.06
C SER A 615 -1.11 17.90 -18.11
N ASN A 616 -0.89 16.95 -17.19
CA ASN A 616 0.23 17.01 -16.24
C ASN A 616 1.54 16.38 -16.75
N PHE A 617 1.58 15.84 -17.98
CA PHE A 617 2.79 15.23 -18.53
C PHE A 617 3.81 16.27 -18.99
N ASN A 618 4.96 16.30 -18.32
CA ASN A 618 6.17 16.93 -18.82
C ASN A 618 7.02 15.88 -19.56
N THR A 619 7.25 16.08 -20.86
CA THR A 619 7.99 15.16 -21.73
C THR A 619 9.32 15.73 -22.25
N ALA A 620 9.77 16.88 -21.73
CA ALA A 620 10.91 17.63 -22.26
C ALA A 620 12.25 16.85 -22.28
N ILE A 621 12.38 15.83 -21.42
CA ILE A 621 13.58 14.98 -21.35
C ILE A 621 13.36 13.52 -21.80
N VAL A 622 12.18 13.21 -22.35
CA VAL A 622 11.83 11.87 -22.84
C VAL A 622 12.53 11.62 -24.17
N THR A 623 13.22 10.48 -24.29
CA THR A 623 13.93 10.09 -25.52
C THR A 623 13.22 9.01 -26.32
N ASN A 624 12.32 8.23 -25.69
CA ASN A 624 11.60 7.12 -26.32
C ASN A 624 10.10 7.17 -25.99
N MET A 625 9.26 7.27 -27.03
CA MET A 625 7.80 7.24 -26.97
C MET A 625 7.20 6.16 -27.88
N SER A 626 8.03 5.22 -28.35
CA SER A 626 7.59 4.15 -29.25
C SER A 626 6.44 3.35 -28.63
N TYR A 627 5.45 2.99 -29.46
CA TYR A 627 4.29 2.19 -29.08
C TYR A 627 3.38 2.76 -27.96
N MET A 628 3.57 4.01 -27.53
CA MET A 628 2.92 4.56 -26.32
C MET A 628 1.39 4.36 -26.31
N PHE A 629 0.69 4.59 -27.42
CA PHE A 629 -0.76 4.44 -27.57
C PHE A 629 -1.16 3.34 -28.58
N PHE A 630 -0.23 2.43 -28.92
CA PHE A 630 -0.49 1.45 -29.97
C PHE A 630 -1.66 0.53 -29.61
N ASN A 631 -2.63 0.38 -30.52
CA ASN A 631 -3.89 -0.35 -30.34
C ASN A 631 -4.77 0.14 -29.17
N CYS A 632 -4.71 1.44 -28.81
CA CYS A 632 -5.76 2.10 -28.03
C CYS A 632 -6.99 2.34 -28.91
N ALA A 633 -7.67 1.26 -29.28
CA ALA A 633 -8.64 1.24 -30.38
C ALA A 633 -9.87 2.13 -30.19
N ASN A 634 -10.27 2.44 -28.95
CA ASN A 634 -11.43 3.28 -28.62
C ASN A 634 -11.08 4.74 -28.31
N LEU A 635 -9.80 5.11 -28.34
CA LEU A 635 -9.36 6.46 -28.03
C LEU A 635 -9.79 7.43 -29.14
N SER A 636 -10.79 8.25 -28.84
CA SER A 636 -11.50 9.09 -29.81
C SER A 636 -10.86 10.46 -30.02
N SER A 637 -10.16 10.95 -29.01
CA SER A 637 -9.40 12.20 -29.00
C SER A 637 -8.19 12.06 -28.08
N LEU A 638 -7.18 12.88 -28.33
CA LEU A 638 -5.97 12.99 -27.53
C LEU A 638 -5.51 14.45 -27.54
N ASP A 639 -5.47 15.06 -26.36
CA ASP A 639 -4.77 16.33 -26.18
C ASP A 639 -3.29 16.03 -25.91
N LEU A 640 -2.43 16.49 -26.83
CA LEU A 640 -0.98 16.34 -26.77
C LEU A 640 -0.29 17.70 -26.69
N SER A 641 -1.01 18.76 -26.33
CA SER A 641 -0.52 20.12 -26.38
C SER A 641 0.70 20.36 -25.47
N ASN A 642 0.78 19.63 -24.35
CA ASN A 642 1.89 19.73 -23.37
C ASN A 642 3.10 18.83 -23.73
N PHE A 643 3.08 18.13 -24.88
CA PHE A 643 4.19 17.27 -25.29
C PHE A 643 5.33 18.08 -25.91
N ASN A 644 6.52 17.99 -25.31
CA ASN A 644 7.77 18.48 -25.88
C ASN A 644 8.58 17.29 -26.43
N THR A 645 8.74 17.24 -27.74
CA THR A 645 9.39 16.13 -28.44
C THR A 645 10.79 16.46 -28.99
N ALA A 646 11.37 17.60 -28.60
CA ALA A 646 12.58 18.16 -29.20
C ALA A 646 13.82 17.25 -29.18
N ILE A 647 13.88 16.29 -28.26
CA ILE A 647 15.00 15.35 -28.10
C ILE A 647 14.59 13.87 -28.26
N VAL A 648 13.34 13.60 -28.65
CA VAL A 648 12.84 12.23 -28.84
C VAL A 648 13.55 11.61 -30.05
N SER A 649 14.07 10.40 -29.88
CA SER A 649 14.73 9.65 -30.96
C SER A 649 13.85 8.60 -31.62
N ASP A 650 12.84 8.08 -30.93
CA ASP A 650 11.97 7.00 -31.42
C ASP A 650 10.49 7.26 -31.10
N MET A 651 9.66 7.31 -32.15
CA MET A 651 8.20 7.44 -32.12
C MET A 651 7.51 6.36 -32.96
N SER A 652 8.21 5.27 -33.27
CA SER A 652 7.67 4.16 -34.04
C SER A 652 6.40 3.62 -33.40
N LEU A 653 5.37 3.37 -34.21
CA LEU A 653 4.08 2.80 -33.79
C LEU A 653 3.33 3.58 -32.69
N MET A 654 3.71 4.82 -32.38
CA MET A 654 3.16 5.59 -31.25
C MET A 654 1.62 5.62 -31.21
N PHE A 655 0.96 5.83 -32.36
CA PHE A 655 -0.50 5.88 -32.49
C PHE A 655 -1.09 4.73 -33.30
N GLY A 656 -0.26 3.76 -33.73
CA GLY A 656 -0.70 2.72 -34.65
C GLY A 656 -1.88 1.94 -34.09
N GLY A 657 -2.95 1.75 -34.88
CA GLY A 657 -4.15 1.03 -34.45
C GLY A 657 -5.10 1.80 -33.54
N CYS A 658 -4.92 3.12 -33.33
CA CYS A 658 -5.97 4.00 -32.78
C CYS A 658 -7.10 4.17 -33.81
N SER A 659 -7.91 3.14 -34.01
CA SER A 659 -8.80 3.00 -35.17
C SER A 659 -9.95 3.99 -35.24
N VAL A 660 -10.35 4.60 -34.11
CA VAL A 660 -11.46 5.57 -34.02
C VAL A 660 -11.00 7.03 -33.94
N LEU A 661 -9.69 7.29 -33.80
CA LEU A 661 -9.13 8.64 -33.74
C LEU A 661 -9.35 9.35 -35.09
N SER A 662 -10.11 10.44 -35.09
CA SER A 662 -10.56 11.13 -36.31
C SER A 662 -9.66 12.28 -36.74
N SER A 663 -9.00 12.92 -35.78
CA SER A 663 -8.01 13.97 -36.00
C SER A 663 -6.96 13.96 -34.89
N LEU A 664 -5.79 14.55 -35.16
CA LEU A 664 -4.74 14.70 -34.17
C LEU A 664 -3.98 16.00 -34.37
N ASP A 665 -3.72 16.72 -33.29
CA ASP A 665 -2.92 17.95 -33.31
C ASP A 665 -1.49 17.69 -32.83
N LEU A 666 -0.54 17.81 -33.76
CA LEU A 666 0.90 17.64 -33.54
C LEU A 666 1.67 18.93 -33.80
N SER A 667 0.99 20.09 -33.76
CA SER A 667 1.61 21.39 -34.04
C SER A 667 2.74 21.75 -33.07
N ASN A 668 2.69 21.24 -31.83
CA ASN A 668 3.74 21.40 -30.83
C ASN A 668 4.89 20.36 -30.94
N PHE A 669 4.86 19.46 -31.93
CA PHE A 669 5.91 18.43 -32.06
C PHE A 669 7.15 18.98 -32.77
N TYR A 670 8.32 18.82 -32.14
CA TYR A 670 9.64 19.23 -32.64
C TYR A 670 10.47 17.98 -32.97
N THR A 671 10.34 17.46 -34.19
CA THR A 671 10.84 16.09 -34.51
C THR A 671 12.26 16.06 -35.09
N LYS A 672 13.06 17.11 -34.90
CA LYS A 672 14.40 17.25 -35.51
C LYS A 672 15.40 16.14 -35.16
N GLU A 673 15.24 15.49 -34.00
CA GLU A 673 16.13 14.43 -33.51
C GLU A 673 15.57 13.00 -33.73
N VAL A 674 14.36 12.86 -34.27
CA VAL A 674 13.69 11.57 -34.42
C VAL A 674 14.37 10.75 -35.52
N ARG A 675 14.68 9.48 -35.22
CA ARG A 675 15.33 8.51 -36.12
C ARG A 675 14.37 7.44 -36.62
N ASP A 676 13.38 7.04 -35.84
CA ASP A 676 12.36 6.06 -36.25
C ASP A 676 10.92 6.60 -36.10
N MET A 677 10.17 6.57 -37.20
CA MET A 677 8.73 6.90 -37.31
C MET A 677 7.93 5.80 -37.99
N SER A 678 8.48 4.58 -38.05
CA SER A 678 7.85 3.46 -38.75
C SER A 678 6.49 3.17 -38.18
N TYR A 679 5.50 3.03 -39.07
CA TYR A 679 4.11 2.71 -38.74
C TYR A 679 3.45 3.62 -37.69
N MET A 680 3.95 4.86 -37.48
CA MET A 680 3.49 5.76 -36.40
C MET A 680 1.96 5.94 -36.36
N PHE A 681 1.30 6.06 -37.51
CA PHE A 681 -0.16 6.18 -37.65
C PHE A 681 -0.82 4.95 -38.28
N SER A 682 -0.06 3.89 -38.55
CA SER A 682 -0.55 2.73 -39.30
C SER A 682 -1.84 2.17 -38.69
N ARG A 683 -2.85 1.92 -39.53
CA ARG A 683 -4.19 1.43 -39.16
C ARG A 683 -5.04 2.40 -38.31
N CYS A 684 -4.74 3.70 -38.28
CA CYS A 684 -5.67 4.72 -37.81
C CYS A 684 -6.76 4.97 -38.87
N SER A 685 -7.68 4.03 -39.03
CA SER A 685 -8.63 4.02 -40.15
C SER A 685 -9.62 5.18 -40.16
N ALA A 686 -9.95 5.76 -39.01
CA ALA A 686 -10.83 6.92 -38.90
C ALA A 686 -10.12 8.27 -39.11
N LEU A 687 -8.77 8.29 -39.13
CA LEU A 687 -8.00 9.52 -39.15
C LEU A 687 -8.17 10.26 -40.47
N THR A 688 -8.70 11.48 -40.40
CA THR A 688 -8.98 12.35 -41.56
C THR A 688 -7.97 13.47 -41.69
N THR A 689 -7.50 14.01 -40.57
CA THR A 689 -6.65 15.20 -40.52
C THR A 689 -5.59 15.07 -39.43
N ILE A 690 -4.36 15.46 -39.75
CA ILE A 690 -3.26 15.60 -38.80
C ILE A 690 -2.77 17.04 -38.89
N TYR A 691 -2.88 17.81 -37.82
CA TYR A 691 -2.37 19.17 -37.77
C TYR A 691 -0.90 19.17 -37.37
N ALA A 692 -0.08 19.99 -38.03
CA ALA A 692 1.34 20.13 -37.70
C ALA A 692 1.84 21.54 -38.04
N SER A 693 2.96 21.93 -37.44
CA SER A 693 3.70 23.15 -37.79
C SER A 693 4.93 22.80 -38.64
N ASP A 694 5.66 23.83 -39.08
CA ASP A 694 6.94 23.70 -39.78
C ASP A 694 8.06 23.07 -38.93
N LYS A 695 7.84 22.96 -37.61
CA LYS A 695 8.75 22.29 -36.66
C LYS A 695 8.69 20.76 -36.72
N PHE A 696 7.65 20.18 -37.32
CA PHE A 696 7.60 18.75 -37.59
C PHE A 696 8.43 18.45 -38.85
N VAL A 697 9.68 18.07 -38.65
CA VAL A 697 10.65 17.74 -39.71
C VAL A 697 11.06 16.27 -39.67
N THR A 698 11.32 15.68 -40.83
CA THR A 698 11.71 14.27 -40.96
C THR A 698 13.16 14.08 -41.45
N SER A 699 13.98 15.13 -41.41
CA SER A 699 15.32 15.15 -42.02
C SER A 699 16.34 14.17 -41.41
N LYS A 700 16.16 13.75 -40.15
CA LYS A 700 17.00 12.73 -39.47
C LYS A 700 16.38 11.34 -39.42
N VAL A 701 15.19 11.13 -40.00
CA VAL A 701 14.50 9.84 -39.98
C VAL A 701 15.27 8.83 -40.84
N GLN A 702 15.70 7.73 -40.21
CA GLN A 702 16.43 6.63 -40.84
C GLN A 702 15.48 5.48 -41.21
N SER A 703 14.43 5.30 -40.40
CA SER A 703 13.43 4.24 -40.52
C SER A 703 12.04 4.89 -40.42
N GLY A 704 11.27 4.86 -41.49
CA GLY A 704 9.97 5.54 -41.56
C GLY A 704 9.02 4.86 -42.51
N ILE A 705 9.08 3.53 -42.57
CA ILE A 705 8.29 2.72 -43.49
C ILE A 705 6.82 2.68 -43.04
N SER A 706 5.90 2.67 -44.01
CA SER A 706 4.47 2.41 -43.77
C SER A 706 3.82 3.27 -42.66
N MET A 707 4.36 4.45 -42.38
CA MET A 707 3.89 5.42 -41.39
C MET A 707 2.37 5.65 -41.44
N PHE A 708 1.81 5.77 -42.64
CA PHE A 708 0.39 6.03 -42.89
C PHE A 708 -0.40 4.81 -43.41
N SER A 709 0.19 3.60 -43.37
CA SER A 709 -0.45 2.41 -43.96
C SER A 709 -1.87 2.19 -43.41
N ALA A 710 -2.82 1.93 -44.30
CA ALA A 710 -4.24 1.72 -43.97
C ALA A 710 -4.98 2.93 -43.34
N CYS A 711 -4.45 4.15 -43.44
CA CYS A 711 -5.14 5.39 -43.05
C CYS A 711 -6.03 5.90 -44.19
N LYS A 712 -6.99 5.09 -44.64
CA LYS A 712 -7.72 5.31 -45.90
C LYS A 712 -8.53 6.61 -45.98
N ASN A 713 -8.86 7.21 -44.84
CA ASN A 713 -9.63 8.45 -44.75
C ASN A 713 -8.75 9.71 -44.67
N LEU A 714 -7.42 9.56 -44.60
CA LEU A 714 -6.49 10.66 -44.42
C LEU A 714 -6.44 11.56 -45.66
N LYS A 715 -6.49 12.87 -45.42
CA LYS A 715 -6.40 13.90 -46.47
C LYS A 715 -5.40 14.96 -46.03
N GLY A 716 -4.40 15.20 -46.88
CA GLY A 716 -3.58 16.40 -46.79
C GLY A 716 -4.29 17.61 -47.40
N THR A 717 -3.61 18.75 -47.44
CA THR A 717 -4.19 19.99 -48.00
C THR A 717 -4.67 19.82 -49.45
N ILE A 718 -3.94 19.05 -50.25
CA ILE A 718 -4.29 18.75 -51.65
C ILE A 718 -4.25 17.23 -51.94
N LEU A 719 -3.44 16.47 -51.19
CA LEU A 719 -3.22 15.04 -51.42
C LEU A 719 -4.28 14.16 -50.74
N ASN A 720 -5.03 13.39 -51.52
CA ASN A 720 -5.83 12.26 -51.01
C ASN A 720 -4.95 11.03 -50.76
N TYR A 721 -5.31 10.21 -49.77
CA TYR A 721 -4.63 8.96 -49.44
C TYR A 721 -4.36 8.05 -50.63
N LYS A 722 -3.17 7.45 -50.68
CA LYS A 722 -2.76 6.40 -51.64
C LYS A 722 -1.89 5.34 -50.95
N ASP A 723 -2.15 4.06 -51.22
CA ASP A 723 -1.38 2.95 -50.64
C ASP A 723 0.11 2.96 -51.03
N SER A 724 0.47 3.57 -52.16
CA SER A 724 1.87 3.75 -52.59
C SER A 724 2.59 4.92 -51.93
N LYS A 725 1.88 5.73 -51.12
CA LYS A 725 2.38 6.95 -50.49
C LYS A 725 2.19 6.87 -48.99
N THR A 726 2.90 5.97 -48.33
CA THR A 726 2.66 5.63 -46.92
C THR A 726 3.87 5.79 -46.01
N ASP A 727 5.07 6.08 -46.53
CA ASP A 727 6.24 6.34 -45.71
C ASP A 727 6.27 7.77 -45.14
N HIS A 728 7.28 8.04 -44.31
CA HIS A 728 7.51 9.31 -43.63
C HIS A 728 7.76 10.51 -44.56
N THR A 729 8.09 10.32 -45.84
CA THR A 729 8.31 11.45 -46.76
C THR A 729 7.03 12.25 -47.02
N TYR A 730 5.86 11.64 -46.76
CA TYR A 730 4.54 12.25 -46.82
C TYR A 730 4.10 12.94 -45.51
N ALA A 731 4.93 12.91 -44.46
CA ALA A 731 4.69 13.62 -43.20
C ALA A 731 5.18 15.08 -43.27
N ASN A 732 4.50 15.91 -44.06
CA ASN A 732 4.81 17.33 -44.21
C ASN A 732 3.55 18.15 -44.55
N CYS A 733 3.59 19.47 -44.32
CA CYS A 733 2.50 20.41 -44.58
C CYS A 733 2.46 20.96 -46.03
N GLY A 734 3.29 20.43 -46.92
CA GLY A 734 3.34 20.83 -48.32
C GLY A 734 2.21 20.23 -49.16
N THR A 735 2.19 20.58 -50.45
CA THR A 735 1.16 20.10 -51.40
C THR A 735 1.21 18.59 -51.67
N ASN A 736 2.32 17.94 -51.28
CA ASN A 736 2.60 16.53 -51.46
C ASN A 736 2.61 15.73 -50.14
N GLY A 737 2.22 16.32 -49.00
CA GLY A 737 2.13 15.64 -47.71
C GLY A 737 0.70 15.49 -47.19
N TYR A 738 0.54 14.74 -46.09
CA TYR A 738 -0.74 14.51 -45.42
C TYR A 738 -1.02 15.43 -44.22
N PHE A 739 -0.06 16.27 -43.81
CA PHE A 739 -0.28 17.15 -42.67
C PHE A 739 -0.97 18.45 -43.11
N THR A 740 -1.81 18.97 -42.23
CA THR A 740 -2.51 20.24 -42.40
C THR A 740 -1.80 21.29 -41.57
N PRO A 741 -1.33 22.40 -42.16
CA PRO A 741 -0.68 23.47 -41.42
C PRO A 741 -1.68 24.20 -40.52
N VAL A 742 -1.20 24.67 -39.37
CA VAL A 742 -1.92 25.57 -38.45
C VAL A 742 -1.10 26.84 -38.24
N PHE A 743 -1.79 27.97 -38.13
CA PHE A 743 -1.20 29.29 -38.00
C PHE A 743 -1.80 30.02 -36.82
N GLU A 744 -0.95 30.68 -36.05
CA GLU A 744 -1.30 31.56 -34.94
C GLU A 744 -1.06 33.01 -35.39
N TYR A 745 -2.04 33.89 -35.17
CA TYR A 745 -1.99 35.26 -35.69
C TYR A 745 -2.86 36.22 -34.88
N ALA A 746 -2.63 37.52 -35.07
CA ALA A 746 -3.45 38.59 -34.53
C ALA A 746 -4.05 39.45 -35.65
N GLU A 747 -5.29 39.88 -35.50
CA GLU A 747 -6.04 40.72 -36.43
C GLU A 747 -6.44 42.02 -35.74
N PHE A 748 -6.15 43.17 -36.35
CA PHE A 748 -6.59 44.46 -35.83
C PHE A 748 -7.78 44.98 -36.62
N ASN A 749 -8.84 45.37 -35.93
CA ASN A 749 -10.02 46.02 -36.51
C ASN A 749 -10.00 47.52 -36.23
N GLU A 750 -9.64 48.32 -37.24
CA GLU A 750 -9.57 49.79 -37.14
C GLU A 750 -10.90 50.44 -36.72
N GLY A 751 -12.05 49.86 -37.12
CA GLY A 751 -13.37 50.42 -36.83
C GLY A 751 -13.75 50.34 -35.35
N THR A 752 -13.32 49.29 -34.65
CA THR A 752 -13.60 49.09 -33.23
C THR A 752 -12.41 49.42 -32.32
N GLY A 753 -11.18 49.35 -32.85
CA GLY A 753 -9.95 49.38 -32.06
C GLY A 753 -9.67 48.05 -31.34
N THR A 754 -10.21 46.94 -31.84
CA THR A 754 -10.08 45.60 -31.23
C THR A 754 -8.92 44.83 -31.89
N LEU A 755 -8.02 44.29 -31.07
CA LEU A 755 -6.97 43.36 -31.49
C LEU A 755 -7.35 41.93 -31.09
N THR A 756 -7.60 41.05 -32.07
CA THR A 756 -8.04 39.67 -31.82
C THR A 756 -6.96 38.65 -32.15
N PHE A 757 -6.59 37.79 -31.19
CA PHE A 757 -5.69 36.65 -31.36
C PHE A 757 -6.48 35.39 -31.76
N ARG A 758 -6.03 34.69 -32.80
CA ARG A 758 -6.69 33.51 -33.36
C ARG A 758 -5.70 32.44 -33.79
N ARG A 759 -6.20 31.20 -33.86
CA ARG A 759 -5.51 30.06 -34.48
C ARG A 759 -6.37 29.53 -35.61
N GLY A 760 -5.78 29.21 -36.76
CA GLY A 760 -6.55 28.70 -37.90
C GLY A 760 -5.71 28.02 -38.97
N LEU A 761 -6.39 27.46 -39.97
CA LEU A 761 -5.78 26.69 -41.07
C LEU A 761 -5.00 27.55 -42.07
N SER A 762 -5.16 28.87 -41.99
CA SER A 762 -4.44 29.85 -42.80
C SER A 762 -4.39 31.18 -42.05
N LYS A 763 -3.29 31.90 -42.17
CA LYS A 763 -3.21 33.29 -41.70
C LYS A 763 -3.90 34.23 -42.70
N PRO A 764 -4.94 34.99 -42.30
CA PRO A 764 -5.61 35.96 -43.18
C PRO A 764 -4.65 37.01 -43.74
N LYS A 765 -5.01 37.57 -44.90
CA LYS A 765 -4.27 38.69 -45.50
C LYS A 765 -4.47 39.94 -44.63
N GLY A 766 -3.37 40.55 -44.19
CA GLY A 766 -3.39 41.69 -43.25
C GLY A 766 -3.26 41.30 -41.78
N ALA A 767 -3.42 40.02 -41.43
CA ALA A 767 -3.16 39.54 -40.08
C ALA A 767 -1.65 39.50 -39.77
N TYR A 768 -1.31 39.79 -38.52
CA TYR A 768 0.03 39.80 -37.98
C TYR A 768 0.42 38.43 -37.46
N ALA A 769 1.65 37.97 -37.73
CA ALA A 769 2.19 36.79 -37.07
C ALA A 769 2.57 37.12 -35.62
N LEU A 770 2.55 36.13 -34.73
CA LEU A 770 3.10 36.30 -33.39
C LEU A 770 4.62 36.49 -33.46
N ASN A 771 5.15 37.38 -32.62
CA ASN A 771 6.58 37.58 -32.49
C ASN A 771 7.23 36.42 -31.73
N VAL A 772 8.47 36.12 -32.09
CA VAL A 772 9.33 35.13 -31.42
C VAL A 772 10.49 35.85 -30.76
N GLU A 773 11.04 35.28 -29.68
CA GLU A 773 12.16 35.87 -28.95
C GLU A 773 11.89 37.35 -28.56
N ALA A 774 12.90 38.23 -28.62
CA ALA A 774 12.78 39.65 -28.29
C ALA A 774 12.46 40.54 -29.51
N SER A 775 11.67 40.04 -30.48
CA SER A 775 11.26 40.83 -31.65
C SER A 775 9.99 41.63 -31.38
N ASP A 776 9.86 42.81 -31.99
CA ASP A 776 8.70 43.69 -31.84
C ASP A 776 7.48 43.13 -32.59
N PRO A 777 6.29 43.04 -31.96
CA PRO A 777 5.08 42.58 -32.65
C PRO A 777 4.59 43.57 -33.71
N GLY A 778 4.11 43.06 -34.85
CA GLY A 778 3.74 43.89 -36.01
C GLY A 778 2.56 44.85 -35.76
N TRP A 779 1.67 44.52 -34.82
CA TRP A 779 0.51 45.34 -34.45
C TRP A 779 0.87 46.55 -33.56
N LEU A 780 2.13 46.71 -33.13
CA LEU A 780 2.55 47.90 -32.36
C LEU A 780 2.36 49.22 -33.12
N THR A 781 2.27 49.15 -34.44
CA THR A 781 1.90 50.28 -35.29
C THR A 781 0.53 50.89 -34.92
N HIS A 782 -0.34 50.12 -34.27
CA HIS A 782 -1.68 50.53 -33.83
C HIS A 782 -1.81 50.70 -32.30
N LYS A 783 -0.72 50.75 -31.54
CA LYS A 783 -0.77 50.78 -30.05
C LYS A 783 -1.67 51.88 -29.48
N ASP A 784 -1.72 53.05 -30.11
CA ASP A 784 -2.53 54.18 -29.65
C ASP A 784 -4.02 54.02 -30.00
N GLU A 785 -4.35 53.12 -30.92
CA GLU A 785 -5.70 52.84 -31.41
C GLU A 785 -6.35 51.62 -30.72
N ILE A 786 -5.55 50.73 -30.14
CA ILE A 786 -6.02 49.53 -29.43
C ILE A 786 -6.76 49.92 -28.15
N LYS A 787 -8.05 49.57 -28.10
CA LYS A 787 -8.96 49.80 -26.96
C LYS A 787 -9.35 48.50 -26.25
N GLU A 788 -9.33 47.40 -26.99
CA GLU A 788 -9.77 46.08 -26.55
C GLU A 788 -8.85 45.01 -27.15
N VAL A 789 -8.56 43.98 -26.36
CA VAL A 789 -7.88 42.76 -26.81
C VAL A 789 -8.81 41.58 -26.63
N VAL A 790 -8.89 40.70 -27.63
CA VAL A 790 -9.69 39.48 -27.59
C VAL A 790 -8.80 38.27 -27.88
N PHE A 791 -8.75 37.31 -26.97
CA PHE A 791 -8.19 35.98 -27.23
C PHE A 791 -9.33 35.03 -27.57
N ASP A 792 -9.52 34.78 -28.87
CA ASP A 792 -10.59 33.91 -29.36
C ASP A 792 -10.42 32.48 -28.85
N ALA A 793 -11.51 31.73 -28.68
CA ALA A 793 -11.46 30.34 -28.21
C ALA A 793 -10.56 29.44 -29.07
N SER A 794 -10.41 29.74 -30.37
CA SER A 794 -9.46 29.03 -31.23
C SER A 794 -8.00 29.16 -30.77
N PHE A 795 -7.65 30.22 -30.04
CA PHE A 795 -6.29 30.50 -29.59
C PHE A 795 -5.87 29.68 -28.36
N ALA A 796 -6.78 28.95 -27.71
CA ALA A 796 -6.47 28.14 -26.52
C ALA A 796 -5.33 27.12 -26.73
N ASP A 797 -5.19 26.61 -27.95
CA ASP A 797 -4.14 25.66 -28.33
C ASP A 797 -2.84 26.33 -28.81
N ALA A 798 -2.84 27.66 -28.95
CA ALA A 798 -1.63 28.39 -29.31
C ALA A 798 -0.59 28.27 -28.19
N ARG A 799 0.68 28.18 -28.56
CA ARG A 799 1.80 28.08 -27.60
C ARG A 799 2.87 29.11 -27.92
N PRO A 800 2.59 30.41 -27.71
CA PRO A 800 3.58 31.46 -27.92
C PRO A 800 4.85 31.21 -27.09
N THR A 801 6.00 31.52 -27.68
CA THR A 801 7.30 31.41 -26.99
C THR A 801 7.77 32.75 -26.39
N SER A 802 7.10 33.84 -26.76
CA SER A 802 7.35 35.20 -26.30
C SER A 802 6.05 35.99 -26.30
N CYS A 803 5.86 36.78 -25.23
CA CYS A 803 4.85 37.83 -25.15
C CYS A 803 5.50 39.22 -25.06
N TYR A 804 6.79 39.32 -25.46
CA TYR A 804 7.56 40.56 -25.43
C TYR A 804 6.81 41.67 -26.18
N LYS A 805 6.56 42.79 -25.49
CA LYS A 805 5.87 43.98 -25.99
C LYS A 805 4.44 43.79 -26.56
N TRP A 806 3.71 42.72 -26.27
CA TRP A 806 2.39 42.50 -26.88
C TRP A 806 1.42 43.68 -26.75
N PHE A 807 1.38 44.36 -25.60
CA PHE A 807 0.53 45.53 -25.36
C PHE A 807 1.32 46.75 -24.89
N TRP A 808 2.56 46.87 -25.36
CA TRP A 808 3.47 47.93 -24.95
C TRP A 808 2.93 49.32 -25.34
N TYR A 809 2.67 50.14 -24.33
CA TYR A 809 2.08 51.48 -24.44
C TYR A 809 0.73 51.51 -25.17
N CYS A 810 -0.08 50.45 -25.04
CA CYS A 810 -1.49 50.51 -25.44
C CYS A 810 -2.30 51.36 -24.45
N THR A 811 -2.07 52.68 -24.47
CA THR A 811 -2.61 53.62 -23.45
C THR A 811 -4.14 53.69 -23.41
N ASN A 812 -4.80 53.28 -24.50
CA ASN A 812 -6.25 53.23 -24.61
C ASN A 812 -6.87 51.86 -24.28
N LEU A 813 -6.05 50.82 -24.04
CA LEU A 813 -6.53 49.48 -23.70
C LEU A 813 -7.28 49.51 -22.37
N ALA A 814 -8.57 49.20 -22.42
CA ALA A 814 -9.47 49.20 -21.28
C ALA A 814 -9.96 47.79 -20.93
N THR A 815 -10.13 46.91 -21.92
CA THR A 815 -10.71 45.57 -21.75
C THR A 815 -9.86 44.50 -22.42
N ILE A 816 -9.77 43.33 -21.78
CA ILE A 816 -9.19 42.11 -22.35
C ILE A 816 -10.22 41.00 -22.15
N GLU A 817 -10.68 40.40 -23.24
CA GLU A 817 -11.64 39.29 -23.24
C GLU A 817 -10.97 37.98 -23.63
N GLY A 818 -11.37 36.88 -23.00
CA GLY A 818 -10.90 35.52 -23.32
C GLY A 818 -9.47 35.23 -22.90
N ILE A 819 -8.89 35.97 -21.95
CA ILE A 819 -7.48 35.82 -21.52
C ILE A 819 -7.14 34.40 -21.03
N GLU A 820 -8.14 33.61 -20.60
CA GLU A 820 -8.02 32.18 -20.31
C GLU A 820 -7.58 31.32 -21.51
N ASN A 821 -7.79 31.81 -22.74
CA ASN A 821 -7.32 31.17 -23.97
C ASN A 821 -5.85 31.51 -24.29
N LEU A 822 -5.17 32.35 -23.49
CA LEU A 822 -3.74 32.60 -23.63
C LEU A 822 -2.94 31.59 -22.80
N ASN A 823 -2.46 30.53 -23.45
CA ASN A 823 -1.52 29.61 -22.81
C ASN A 823 -0.09 30.18 -22.82
N THR A 824 0.47 30.39 -21.63
CA THR A 824 1.81 30.98 -21.44
C THR A 824 2.90 29.99 -21.05
N GLU A 825 2.62 28.67 -21.05
CA GLU A 825 3.55 27.66 -20.50
C GLU A 825 4.92 27.64 -21.19
N ASN A 826 4.98 27.96 -22.48
CA ASN A 826 6.21 27.96 -23.29
C ASN A 826 6.83 29.36 -23.42
N VAL A 827 6.24 30.38 -22.80
CA VAL A 827 6.72 31.76 -22.88
C VAL A 827 7.99 31.90 -22.03
N THR A 828 9.06 32.36 -22.67
CA THR A 828 10.35 32.61 -21.99
C THR A 828 10.61 34.09 -21.72
N ASN A 829 9.89 34.97 -22.42
CA ASN A 829 10.03 36.43 -22.34
C ASN A 829 8.66 37.10 -22.28
N MET A 830 8.36 37.75 -21.14
CA MET A 830 7.16 38.56 -20.89
C MET A 830 7.51 40.05 -20.71
N GLY A 831 8.71 40.44 -21.12
CA GLY A 831 9.21 41.80 -20.95
C GLY A 831 8.24 42.83 -21.54
N VAL A 832 7.90 43.82 -20.72
CA VAL A 832 7.05 44.98 -21.02
C VAL A 832 5.70 44.63 -21.67
N MET A 833 5.17 43.42 -21.42
CA MET A 833 3.94 42.91 -22.05
C MET A 833 2.74 43.86 -21.86
N PHE A 834 2.50 44.36 -20.65
CA PHE A 834 1.41 45.29 -20.33
C PHE A 834 1.90 46.70 -19.99
N CYS A 835 3.18 46.98 -20.21
CA CYS A 835 3.77 48.25 -19.79
C CYS A 835 3.08 49.43 -20.48
N GLY A 836 2.54 50.38 -19.73
CA GLY A 836 1.87 51.58 -20.23
C GLY A 836 0.39 51.39 -20.58
N CYS A 837 -0.24 50.28 -20.18
CA CYS A 837 -1.69 50.07 -20.28
C CYS A 837 -2.46 50.90 -19.22
N GLN A 838 -2.43 52.22 -19.37
CA GLN A 838 -2.84 53.17 -18.32
C GLN A 838 -4.33 53.09 -17.94
N LYS A 839 -5.21 52.69 -18.87
CA LYS A 839 -6.66 52.58 -18.66
C LYS A 839 -7.12 51.22 -18.14
N LEU A 840 -6.23 50.23 -18.08
CA LEU A 840 -6.57 48.90 -17.60
C LEU A 840 -6.76 48.95 -16.08
N SER A 841 -7.99 48.73 -15.61
CA SER A 841 -8.33 48.81 -14.18
C SER A 841 -8.15 47.49 -13.42
N SER A 842 -8.21 46.38 -14.16
CA SER A 842 -8.10 45.01 -13.63
C SER A 842 -7.48 44.11 -14.68
N LEU A 843 -6.80 43.06 -14.23
CA LEU A 843 -6.18 42.04 -15.08
C LEU A 843 -6.27 40.69 -14.38
N ASP A 844 -6.90 39.71 -15.03
CA ASP A 844 -6.94 38.33 -14.56
C ASP A 844 -5.70 37.58 -15.03
N LEU A 845 -4.91 37.04 -14.09
CA LEU A 845 -3.66 36.32 -14.34
C LEU A 845 -3.70 34.87 -13.84
N THR A 846 -4.88 34.36 -13.49
CA THR A 846 -5.04 33.04 -12.85
C THR A 846 -4.53 31.88 -13.72
N ASN A 847 -4.64 32.00 -15.06
CA ASN A 847 -4.20 30.99 -16.02
C ASN A 847 -2.74 31.18 -16.51
N PHE A 848 -1.99 32.14 -15.97
CA PHE A 848 -0.59 32.36 -16.38
C PHE A 848 0.32 31.30 -15.78
N ASN A 849 1.08 30.61 -16.64
CA ASN A 849 2.18 29.74 -16.26
C ASN A 849 3.51 30.41 -16.59
N THR A 850 4.17 30.98 -15.58
CA THR A 850 5.44 31.70 -15.76
C THR A 850 6.67 30.84 -15.50
N GLY A 851 6.52 29.51 -15.34
CA GLY A 851 7.61 28.62 -14.91
C GLY A 851 8.82 28.61 -15.85
N ASN A 852 8.64 28.90 -17.14
CA ASN A 852 9.72 28.98 -18.13
C ASN A 852 10.19 30.41 -18.41
N VAL A 853 9.61 31.43 -17.77
CA VAL A 853 9.93 32.83 -18.01
C VAL A 853 11.29 33.17 -17.40
N THR A 854 12.15 33.79 -18.21
CA THR A 854 13.49 34.25 -17.81
C THR A 854 13.60 35.77 -17.73
N ASN A 855 12.74 36.49 -18.48
CA ASN A 855 12.66 37.94 -18.49
C ASN A 855 11.21 38.39 -18.33
N MET A 856 10.94 39.16 -17.28
CA MET A 856 9.65 39.83 -17.01
C MET A 856 9.85 41.32 -16.67
N SER A 857 10.95 41.90 -17.18
CA SER A 857 11.28 43.31 -16.98
C SER A 857 10.14 44.21 -17.44
N GLY A 858 9.76 45.19 -16.62
CA GLY A 858 8.74 46.16 -16.96
C GLY A 858 7.33 45.61 -17.20
N MET A 859 7.03 44.35 -16.88
CA MET A 859 5.78 43.68 -17.31
C MET A 859 4.51 44.50 -17.06
N PHE A 860 4.39 45.16 -15.91
CA PHE A 860 3.24 45.99 -15.52
C PHE A 860 3.57 47.48 -15.39
N GLY A 861 4.76 47.91 -15.81
CA GLY A 861 5.22 49.28 -15.62
C GLY A 861 4.28 50.33 -16.19
N TYR A 862 4.05 51.43 -15.48
CA TYR A 862 3.18 52.55 -15.87
C TYR A 862 1.69 52.20 -16.02
N CYS A 863 1.24 51.08 -15.44
CA CYS A 863 -0.19 50.73 -15.36
C CYS A 863 -0.89 51.49 -14.22
N TYR A 864 -1.14 52.79 -14.43
CA TYR A 864 -1.72 53.66 -13.40
C TYR A 864 -3.14 53.25 -12.96
N GLY A 865 -3.90 52.60 -13.84
CA GLY A 865 -5.29 52.19 -13.58
C GLY A 865 -5.43 50.95 -12.70
N LEU A 866 -4.39 50.10 -12.59
CA LEU A 866 -4.47 48.86 -11.82
C LEU A 866 -4.51 49.18 -10.31
N THR A 867 -5.59 48.78 -9.65
CA THR A 867 -5.80 48.99 -8.21
C THR A 867 -5.42 47.77 -7.37
N SER A 868 -5.45 46.58 -7.97
CA SER A 868 -4.99 45.32 -7.39
C SER A 868 -4.38 44.44 -8.48
N LEU A 869 -3.58 43.47 -8.06
CA LEU A 869 -2.98 42.47 -8.93
C LEU A 869 -2.78 41.17 -8.15
N ASP A 870 -3.39 40.08 -8.63
CA ASP A 870 -3.16 38.74 -8.08
C ASP A 870 -1.98 38.10 -8.80
N LEU A 871 -0.93 37.75 -8.04
CA LEU A 871 0.31 37.16 -8.54
C LEU A 871 0.55 35.76 -7.96
N THR A 872 -0.48 35.13 -7.39
CA THR A 872 -0.34 33.82 -6.73
C THR A 872 0.03 32.69 -7.71
N SER A 873 -0.32 32.82 -9.00
CA SER A 873 0.03 31.86 -10.07
C SER A 873 1.49 31.97 -10.55
N PHE A 874 2.22 33.04 -10.18
CA PHE A 874 3.55 33.29 -10.73
C PHE A 874 4.61 32.39 -10.09
N ASN A 875 5.26 31.58 -10.93
CA ASN A 875 6.51 30.91 -10.61
C ASN A 875 7.68 31.69 -11.22
N THR A 876 8.52 32.30 -10.39
CA THR A 876 9.62 33.17 -10.82
C THR A 876 11.00 32.55 -10.66
N ALA A 877 11.08 31.24 -10.38
CA ALA A 877 12.33 30.55 -10.08
C ALA A 877 13.37 30.60 -11.21
N ASN A 878 12.95 30.72 -12.47
CA ASN A 878 13.83 30.81 -13.64
C ASN A 878 14.09 32.25 -14.10
N VAL A 879 13.51 33.25 -13.43
CA VAL A 879 13.64 34.65 -13.84
C VAL A 879 15.02 35.19 -13.48
N THR A 880 15.64 35.85 -14.45
CA THR A 880 16.94 36.53 -14.32
C THR A 880 16.81 38.05 -14.36
N ASP A 881 15.77 38.58 -15.02
CA ASP A 881 15.48 40.02 -15.10
C ASP A 881 14.01 40.32 -14.76
N MET A 882 13.82 41.12 -13.72
CA MET A 882 12.54 41.68 -13.26
C MET A 882 12.64 43.19 -12.98
N GLY A 883 13.65 43.86 -13.57
CA GLY A 883 13.79 45.31 -13.44
C GLY A 883 12.54 46.03 -13.94
N GLN A 884 12.19 47.15 -13.30
CA GLN A 884 11.02 47.97 -13.65
C GLN A 884 9.66 47.27 -13.59
N MET A 885 9.55 46.03 -13.06
CA MET A 885 8.31 45.23 -13.19
C MET A 885 7.03 45.96 -12.78
N PHE A 886 7.07 46.76 -11.72
CA PHE A 886 5.93 47.54 -11.20
C PHE A 886 6.17 49.05 -11.26
N VAL A 887 7.09 49.51 -12.11
CA VAL A 887 7.47 50.92 -12.16
C VAL A 887 6.24 51.83 -12.28
N ALA A 888 6.11 52.82 -11.40
CA ALA A 888 5.06 53.82 -11.37
C ALA A 888 3.62 53.26 -11.36
N CYS A 889 3.39 52.06 -10.80
CA CYS A 889 2.04 51.51 -10.59
C CYS A 889 1.33 52.19 -9.41
N ASN A 890 0.98 53.46 -9.58
CA ASN A 890 0.43 54.32 -8.51
C ASN A 890 -0.94 53.86 -7.95
N GLY A 891 -1.72 53.10 -8.71
CA GLY A 891 -3.02 52.60 -8.27
C GLY A 891 -2.94 51.45 -7.26
N LEU A 892 -1.81 50.73 -7.19
CA LEU A 892 -1.64 49.57 -6.31
C LEU A 892 -1.44 50.02 -4.85
N ALA A 893 -2.42 49.74 -4.00
CA ALA A 893 -2.35 50.03 -2.56
C ALA A 893 -1.54 48.98 -1.77
N SER A 894 -1.51 47.74 -2.28
CA SER A 894 -0.80 46.60 -1.72
C SER A 894 -0.36 45.65 -2.82
N LEU A 895 0.65 44.83 -2.55
CA LEU A 895 1.12 43.80 -3.46
C LEU A 895 1.56 42.57 -2.66
N ASP A 896 0.99 41.41 -2.98
CA ASP A 896 1.45 40.13 -2.43
C ASP A 896 2.56 39.55 -3.32
N LEU A 897 3.73 39.35 -2.74
CA LEU A 897 4.95 38.85 -3.40
C LEU A 897 5.44 37.53 -2.77
N THR A 898 4.60 36.87 -1.98
CA THR A 898 4.98 35.65 -1.25
C THR A 898 5.32 34.47 -2.17
N SER A 899 4.75 34.42 -3.39
CA SER A 899 5.05 33.41 -4.42
C SER A 899 6.40 33.59 -5.11
N PHE A 900 7.08 34.74 -4.94
CA PHE A 900 8.28 35.06 -5.71
C PHE A 900 9.51 34.32 -5.19
N ASN A 901 10.19 33.60 -6.09
CA ASN A 901 11.52 33.05 -5.87
C ASN A 901 12.54 33.84 -6.69
N THR A 902 13.30 34.71 -6.02
CA THR A 902 14.23 35.63 -6.70
C THR A 902 15.69 35.15 -6.72
N ALA A 903 15.96 33.89 -6.37
CA ALA A 903 17.33 33.38 -6.20
C ALA A 903 18.21 33.46 -7.46
N ASN A 904 17.60 33.42 -8.66
CA ASN A 904 18.30 33.51 -9.94
C ASN A 904 18.29 34.91 -10.56
N VAL A 905 17.66 35.89 -9.90
CA VAL A 905 17.54 37.25 -10.41
C VAL A 905 18.87 37.98 -10.35
N MET A 906 19.26 38.59 -11.45
CA MET A 906 20.45 39.44 -11.58
C MET A 906 20.09 40.93 -11.64
N ASN A 907 18.90 41.28 -12.16
CA ASN A 907 18.44 42.66 -12.30
C ASN A 907 17.04 42.86 -11.69
N MET A 908 16.95 43.79 -10.73
CA MET A 908 15.69 44.29 -10.16
C MET A 908 15.72 45.82 -9.96
N GLY A 909 16.56 46.52 -10.73
CA GLY A 909 16.61 47.98 -10.73
C GLY A 909 15.24 48.57 -11.04
N HIS A 910 14.90 49.69 -10.40
CA HIS A 910 13.62 50.40 -10.58
C HIS A 910 12.34 49.58 -10.34
N MET A 911 12.41 48.38 -9.72
CA MET A 911 11.29 47.44 -9.66
C MET A 911 9.99 48.07 -9.12
N PHE A 912 10.09 48.93 -8.10
CA PHE A 912 8.98 49.67 -7.50
C PHE A 912 9.11 51.19 -7.67
N TRP A 913 9.94 51.67 -8.60
CA TRP A 913 10.22 53.10 -8.76
C TRP A 913 8.92 53.89 -8.94
N GLY A 914 8.64 54.84 -8.05
CA GLY A 914 7.46 55.69 -8.13
C GLY A 914 6.15 55.03 -7.74
N CYS A 915 6.12 53.87 -7.10
CA CYS A 915 4.88 53.26 -6.59
C CYS A 915 4.33 54.01 -5.36
N ASN A 916 3.59 55.09 -5.57
CA ASN A 916 3.09 55.93 -4.48
C ASN A 916 1.81 55.42 -3.80
N GLY A 917 1.21 54.32 -4.27
CA GLY A 917 0.08 53.67 -3.59
C GLY A 917 0.51 52.74 -2.44
N LEU A 918 1.73 52.21 -2.48
CA LEU A 918 2.20 51.17 -1.57
C LEU A 918 2.63 51.74 -0.22
N THR A 919 1.92 51.34 0.85
CA THR A 919 2.23 51.77 2.23
C THR A 919 3.17 50.81 2.97
N SER A 920 3.17 49.54 2.58
CA SER A 920 4.09 48.52 3.08
C SER A 920 4.41 47.50 1.98
N LEU A 921 5.59 46.87 2.09
CA LEU A 921 6.02 45.80 1.20
C LEU A 921 6.62 44.65 2.00
N ASP A 922 6.25 43.43 1.64
CA ASP A 922 6.84 42.21 2.19
C ASP A 922 7.74 41.54 1.17
N LEU A 923 9.05 41.59 1.42
CA LEU A 923 10.10 41.02 0.59
C LEU A 923 10.82 39.88 1.33
N THR A 924 10.19 39.28 2.34
CA THR A 924 10.81 38.20 3.14
C THR A 924 11.13 36.95 2.32
N SER A 925 10.38 36.70 1.23
CA SER A 925 10.62 35.64 0.26
C SER A 925 11.83 35.91 -0.65
N PHE A 926 12.31 37.15 -0.75
CA PHE A 926 13.34 37.52 -1.72
C PHE A 926 14.72 37.01 -1.30
N ASN A 927 15.37 36.30 -2.21
CA ASN A 927 16.77 35.90 -2.12
C ASN A 927 17.58 36.67 -3.16
N THR A 928 18.30 37.69 -2.71
CA THR A 928 18.99 38.63 -3.61
C THR A 928 20.48 38.37 -3.76
N ALA A 929 20.96 37.18 -3.38
CA ALA A 929 22.38 36.82 -3.37
C ALA A 929 23.08 36.89 -4.75
N ASN A 930 22.32 36.89 -5.84
CA ASN A 930 22.84 36.97 -7.21
C ASN A 930 22.56 38.32 -7.91
N VAL A 931 21.90 39.25 -7.22
CA VAL A 931 21.50 40.52 -7.82
C VAL A 931 22.71 41.45 -7.96
N THR A 932 22.85 42.05 -9.14
CA THR A 932 23.92 43.01 -9.47
C THR A 932 23.38 44.42 -9.70
N TYR A 933 22.12 44.58 -10.12
CA TYR A 933 21.44 45.86 -10.33
C TYR A 933 20.21 46.01 -9.43
N MET A 934 20.22 47.02 -8.55
CA MET A 934 19.16 47.43 -7.60
C MET A 934 18.98 48.96 -7.52
N ASP A 935 19.57 49.71 -8.45
CA ASP A 935 19.46 51.15 -8.47
C ASP A 935 18.00 51.59 -8.57
N PHE A 936 17.66 52.67 -7.85
CA PHE A 936 16.32 53.26 -7.83
C PHE A 936 15.14 52.33 -7.44
N MET A 937 15.39 51.15 -6.84
CA MET A 937 14.35 50.13 -6.61
C MET A 937 13.09 50.66 -5.92
N PHE A 938 13.21 51.52 -4.90
CA PHE A 938 12.08 52.14 -4.18
C PHE A 938 12.01 53.66 -4.39
N ASN A 939 12.79 54.21 -5.32
CA ASN A 939 12.89 55.65 -5.44
C ASN A 939 11.50 56.26 -5.69
N ASN A 940 11.21 57.37 -5.02
CA ASN A 940 9.91 58.05 -5.08
C ASN A 940 8.71 57.18 -4.65
N CYS A 941 8.90 56.14 -3.84
CA CYS A 941 7.82 55.49 -3.07
C CYS A 941 7.51 56.31 -1.80
N SER A 942 6.86 57.46 -1.97
CA SER A 942 6.74 58.45 -0.88
C SER A 942 5.84 58.04 0.29
N THR A 943 4.95 57.06 0.10
CA THR A 943 3.98 56.55 1.09
C THR A 943 4.44 55.28 1.82
N LEU A 944 5.57 54.69 1.39
CA LEU A 944 6.08 53.44 1.94
C LEU A 944 6.63 53.68 3.35
N THR A 945 6.01 53.05 4.35
CA THR A 945 6.37 53.19 5.77
C THR A 945 7.22 52.03 6.28
N THR A 946 6.99 50.83 5.74
CA THR A 946 7.59 49.59 6.22
C THR A 946 7.98 48.68 5.06
N ILE A 947 9.18 48.11 5.12
CA ILE A 947 9.67 47.11 4.18
C ILE A 947 10.15 45.91 4.97
N TYR A 948 9.46 44.78 4.86
CA TYR A 948 9.87 43.54 5.52
C TYR A 948 10.88 42.80 4.66
N ALA A 949 11.95 42.30 5.27
CA ALA A 949 12.96 41.49 4.60
C ALA A 949 13.46 40.37 5.52
N SER A 950 14.03 39.33 4.91
CA SER A 950 14.73 38.25 5.63
C SER A 950 16.24 38.38 5.46
N GLU A 951 16.99 37.50 6.14
CA GLU A 951 18.45 37.39 5.97
C GLU A 951 18.89 37.07 4.53
N LYS A 952 17.95 36.60 3.69
CA LYS A 952 18.22 36.28 2.29
C LYS A 952 18.27 37.53 1.40
N PHE A 953 17.77 38.68 1.89
CA PHE A 953 17.92 39.95 1.21
C PHE A 953 19.31 40.53 1.51
N VAL A 954 20.28 40.18 0.66
CA VAL A 954 21.67 40.64 0.74
C VAL A 954 22.04 41.52 -0.44
N THR A 955 22.94 42.47 -0.22
CA THR A 955 23.39 43.42 -1.25
C THR A 955 24.88 43.28 -1.60
N SER A 956 25.51 42.19 -1.17
CA SER A 956 26.97 41.98 -1.28
C SER A 956 27.50 41.90 -2.71
N LYS A 957 26.66 41.55 -3.70
CA LYS A 957 27.03 41.52 -5.13
C LYS A 957 26.51 42.72 -5.94
N VAL A 958 25.84 43.67 -5.30
CA VAL A 958 25.24 44.82 -6.00
C VAL A 958 26.34 45.73 -6.52
N GLN A 959 26.35 45.96 -7.83
CA GLN A 959 27.30 46.84 -8.53
C GLN A 959 26.67 48.22 -8.80
N ALA A 960 25.37 48.24 -9.14
CA ALA A 960 24.58 49.45 -9.31
C ALA A 960 23.45 49.44 -8.29
N GLY A 961 23.55 50.29 -7.26
CA GLY A 961 22.55 50.37 -6.21
C GLY A 961 22.41 51.79 -5.65
N GLU A 962 22.64 52.79 -6.49
CA GLU A 962 22.51 54.20 -6.13
C GLU A 962 21.04 54.61 -6.08
N ASN A 963 20.73 55.61 -5.24
CA ASN A 963 19.40 56.24 -5.13
C ASN A 963 18.22 55.30 -4.84
N MET A 964 18.47 54.08 -4.36
CA MET A 964 17.46 53.06 -4.04
C MET A 964 16.29 53.58 -3.20
N PHE A 965 16.56 54.43 -2.20
CA PHE A 965 15.56 54.99 -1.28
C PHE A 965 15.32 56.50 -1.46
N SER A 966 15.81 57.11 -2.55
CA SER A 966 15.64 58.56 -2.72
C SER A 966 14.14 58.92 -2.81
N ALA A 967 13.73 59.97 -2.08
CA ALA A 967 12.34 60.41 -1.92
C ALA A 967 11.37 59.43 -1.21
N CYS A 968 11.86 58.41 -0.48
CA CYS A 968 11.04 57.53 0.38
C CYS A 968 10.74 58.18 1.75
N ARG A 969 10.07 59.33 1.75
CA ARG A 969 9.98 60.22 2.92
C ARG A 969 9.20 59.67 4.12
N SER A 970 8.39 58.63 3.93
CA SER A 970 7.60 58.01 5.01
C SER A 970 8.29 56.84 5.72
N LEU A 971 9.46 56.41 5.25
CA LEU A 971 10.24 55.38 5.94
C LEU A 971 10.76 55.93 7.27
N LYS A 972 10.72 55.09 8.31
CA LYS A 972 11.25 55.43 9.62
C LYS A 972 12.73 55.82 9.53
N ASP A 973 13.09 56.92 10.19
CA ASP A 973 14.46 57.48 10.23
C ASP A 973 15.05 57.87 8.86
N TYR A 974 14.20 58.12 7.85
CA TYR A 974 14.60 58.55 6.51
C TYR A 974 15.52 59.78 6.49
N ARG A 975 16.56 59.74 5.64
CA ARG A 975 17.45 60.88 5.34
C ARG A 975 17.88 60.90 3.88
N ASP A 976 17.88 62.08 3.26
CA ASP A 976 18.35 62.28 1.88
C ASP A 976 19.83 61.91 1.69
N SER A 977 20.63 61.93 2.76
CA SER A 977 22.04 61.49 2.72
C SER A 977 22.22 59.96 2.76
N LYS A 978 21.13 59.20 2.94
CA LYS A 978 21.14 57.75 3.12
C LYS A 978 20.25 57.06 2.09
N THR A 979 20.60 57.11 0.82
CA THR A 979 19.71 56.64 -0.28
C THR A 979 20.18 55.40 -1.01
N ALA A 980 21.45 54.98 -0.86
CA ALA A 980 22.01 53.82 -1.56
C ALA A 980 21.59 52.47 -0.95
N HIS A 981 21.80 51.39 -1.71
CA HIS A 981 21.48 50.00 -1.37
C HIS A 981 22.09 49.48 -0.06
N LYS A 982 23.20 50.06 0.43
CA LYS A 982 23.78 49.69 1.72
C LYS A 982 22.82 49.90 2.91
N TYR A 983 21.78 50.72 2.75
CA TYR A 983 20.71 50.92 3.74
C TYR A 983 19.52 49.97 3.56
N ALA A 984 19.59 49.00 2.64
CA ALA A 984 18.61 47.91 2.49
C ALA A 984 18.93 46.77 3.48
N ASN A 985 18.85 47.07 4.77
CA ASN A 985 19.05 46.12 5.86
C ASN A 985 18.25 46.58 7.09
N TYR A 986 17.95 45.66 8.01
CA TYR A 986 17.14 45.96 9.19
C TYR A 986 17.98 46.28 10.45
N LYS A 987 19.32 46.25 10.35
CA LYS A 987 20.23 46.56 11.47
C LYS A 987 20.45 48.07 11.63
N THR A 988 20.70 48.76 10.51
CA THR A 988 21.06 50.18 10.44
C THR A 988 20.36 50.93 9.30
N GLY A 989 19.61 50.20 8.48
CA GLY A 989 18.92 50.68 7.29
C GLY A 989 17.42 50.85 7.51
N TYR A 990 16.66 50.80 6.42
CA TYR A 990 15.22 51.07 6.42
C TYR A 990 14.32 49.83 6.40
N PHE A 991 14.91 48.63 6.41
CA PHE A 991 14.12 47.40 6.43
C PHE A 991 13.76 47.03 7.86
N CYS A 992 12.75 46.18 8.01
CA CYS A 992 12.42 45.50 9.24
C CYS A 992 12.52 43.99 9.01
N LYS A 993 13.00 43.25 10.01
CA LYS A 993 12.89 41.79 10.00
C LYS A 993 11.48 41.41 10.46
N LEU A 994 10.80 40.53 9.73
CA LEU A 994 9.50 40.01 10.14
C LEU A 994 9.72 38.99 11.27
N VAL A 995 9.38 39.35 12.50
CA VAL A 995 9.65 38.54 13.70
C VAL A 995 8.41 37.83 14.25
N GLY A 996 7.23 38.16 13.77
CA GLY A 996 5.99 37.50 14.16
C GLY A 996 4.75 38.16 13.58
N LYS A 997 3.60 37.71 14.07
CA LYS A 997 2.29 38.30 13.79
C LYS A 997 1.39 38.30 15.02
N ASN A 998 0.51 39.29 15.09
CA ASN A 998 -0.54 39.44 16.10
C ASN A 998 -1.90 39.50 15.40
N GLY A 999 -2.57 38.35 15.29
CA GLY A 999 -3.64 38.16 14.30
C GLY A 999 -3.08 38.24 12.89
N ASP A 1000 -3.64 39.11 12.06
CA ASP A 1000 -3.19 39.36 10.68
C ASP A 1000 -2.14 40.48 10.59
N GLU A 1001 -1.87 41.19 11.70
CA GLU A 1001 -0.88 42.27 11.75
C GLU A 1001 0.53 41.70 11.83
N LYS A 1002 1.37 42.06 10.85
CA LYS A 1002 2.80 41.71 10.81
C LYS A 1002 3.58 42.53 11.83
N ILE A 1003 4.54 41.90 12.51
CA ILE A 1003 5.42 42.54 13.49
C ILE A 1003 6.83 42.64 12.90
N GLY A 1004 7.28 43.87 12.67
CA GLY A 1004 8.63 44.18 12.22
C GLY A 1004 9.54 44.56 13.38
N ALA A 1005 10.77 44.07 13.38
CA ALA A 1005 11.82 44.47 14.32
C ALA A 1005 13.06 44.98 13.59
N THR A 1006 13.80 45.88 14.26
CA THR A 1006 15.01 46.53 13.72
C THR A 1006 16.14 46.53 14.74
N GLY A 1007 17.38 46.77 14.30
CA GLY A 1007 18.57 46.85 15.14
C GLY A 1007 19.41 45.57 15.15
N GLU A 1008 20.62 45.64 15.72
CA GLU A 1008 21.48 44.47 15.98
C GLU A 1008 20.82 43.51 16.98
N THR A 1009 20.24 44.07 18.04
CA THR A 1009 19.25 43.38 18.87
C THR A 1009 17.88 43.74 18.31
N LEU A 1010 17.24 42.76 17.65
CA LEU A 1010 15.94 42.96 17.01
C LEU A 1010 14.93 43.47 18.02
N ALA A 1011 14.44 44.69 17.82
CA ALA A 1011 13.44 45.31 18.67
C ALA A 1011 12.28 45.92 17.86
N THR A 1012 11.06 45.75 18.37
CA THR A 1012 9.88 46.53 17.98
C THR A 1012 9.61 47.63 19.00
N ASP A 1013 9.01 48.73 18.57
CA ASP A 1013 8.68 49.84 19.48
C ASP A 1013 7.50 49.50 20.40
N ASN A 1014 6.46 48.83 19.89
CA ASN A 1014 5.28 48.47 20.67
C ASN A 1014 4.72 47.10 20.26
N LEU A 1015 4.41 46.26 21.24
CA LEU A 1015 3.71 44.99 21.10
C LEU A 1015 2.48 44.96 22.01
N ALA A 1016 1.33 45.32 21.45
CA ALA A 1016 0.05 45.25 22.16
C ALA A 1016 -0.69 43.96 21.81
N LEU A 1017 -0.70 42.99 22.73
CA LEU A 1017 -1.39 41.72 22.55
C LEU A 1017 -2.87 41.82 22.93
N ASP A 1018 -3.73 41.27 22.09
CA ASP A 1018 -5.18 41.25 22.27
C ASP A 1018 -5.65 39.85 22.66
N ASP A 1019 -6.50 39.71 23.68
CA ASP A 1019 -7.03 38.44 24.19
C ASP A 1019 -7.76 37.57 23.13
N ASN A 1020 -8.10 38.15 21.97
CA ASN A 1020 -8.79 37.49 20.86
C ASN A 1020 -7.91 37.27 19.62
N LYS A 1021 -6.67 37.77 19.59
CA LYS A 1021 -5.76 37.61 18.45
C LYS A 1021 -4.74 36.52 18.73
N ASP A 1022 -4.58 35.61 17.77
CA ASP A 1022 -3.52 34.60 17.80
C ASP A 1022 -2.16 35.29 17.68
N PHE A 1023 -1.24 35.00 18.60
CA PHE A 1023 0.13 35.49 18.51
C PHE A 1023 1.07 34.37 18.06
N VAL A 1024 1.89 34.67 17.05
CA VAL A 1024 2.92 33.75 16.56
C VAL A 1024 4.22 34.53 16.42
N ALA A 1025 5.21 34.19 17.22
CA ALA A 1025 6.58 34.65 17.05
C ALA A 1025 7.35 33.66 16.17
N TYR A 1026 8.14 34.17 15.23
CA TYR A 1026 8.99 33.37 14.34
C TYR A 1026 10.39 33.18 14.92
N GLU A 1027 10.86 34.17 15.67
CA GLU A 1027 12.11 34.17 16.44
C GLU A 1027 11.96 35.04 17.69
N PRO A 1028 12.83 34.89 18.71
CA PRO A 1028 12.85 35.81 19.85
C PRO A 1028 13.23 37.23 19.42
N PHE A 1029 12.56 38.24 19.98
CA PHE A 1029 12.86 39.66 19.73
C PHE A 1029 12.56 40.49 20.98
N ALA A 1030 13.00 41.74 21.02
CA ALA A 1030 12.68 42.67 22.11
C ALA A 1030 11.48 43.57 21.75
N ALA A 1031 10.70 43.97 22.75
CA ALA A 1031 9.70 45.02 22.62
C ALA A 1031 10.01 46.12 23.64
N LYS A 1032 10.11 47.37 23.18
CA LYS A 1032 10.32 48.53 24.09
C LYS A 1032 9.12 48.74 25.00
N ALA A 1033 7.93 48.48 24.49
CA ALA A 1033 6.70 48.37 25.27
C ALA A 1033 5.95 47.09 24.86
N ALA A 1034 5.61 46.26 25.83
CA ALA A 1034 4.76 45.08 25.66
C ALA A 1034 3.55 45.20 26.60
N SER A 1035 2.35 45.00 26.07
CA SER A 1035 1.13 45.10 26.88
C SER A 1035 0.14 43.99 26.57
N TYR A 1036 -0.60 43.57 27.57
CA TYR A 1036 -1.69 42.61 27.45
C TYR A 1036 -2.79 42.94 28.45
N SER A 1037 -4.04 42.90 28.01
CA SER A 1037 -5.20 43.11 28.88
C SER A 1037 -6.28 42.06 28.61
N ARG A 1038 -6.87 41.51 29.68
CA ARG A 1038 -7.98 40.56 29.64
C ARG A 1038 -8.99 40.90 30.72
N THR A 1039 -10.23 41.18 30.32
CA THR A 1039 -11.37 41.29 31.24
C THR A 1039 -11.84 39.89 31.67
N MET A 1040 -12.10 39.73 32.97
CA MET A 1040 -12.55 38.50 33.60
C MET A 1040 -14.06 38.56 33.84
N LYS A 1041 -14.77 37.45 33.62
CA LYS A 1041 -16.21 37.37 33.94
C LYS A 1041 -16.41 37.46 35.45
N GLU A 1042 -17.42 38.21 35.89
CA GLU A 1042 -17.79 38.31 37.31
C GLU A 1042 -17.97 36.92 37.94
N GLY A 1043 -17.39 36.72 39.12
CA GLY A 1043 -17.36 35.44 39.82
C GLY A 1043 -16.28 34.45 39.35
N THR A 1044 -15.38 34.83 38.43
CA THR A 1044 -14.24 33.98 38.06
C THR A 1044 -13.24 33.91 39.21
N THR A 1045 -13.11 32.74 39.83
CA THR A 1045 -12.17 32.49 40.93
C THR A 1045 -10.81 31.98 40.47
N TRP A 1046 -10.79 31.18 39.40
CA TRP A 1046 -9.60 30.56 38.85
C TRP A 1046 -9.49 30.78 37.34
N ALA A 1047 -8.27 30.96 36.86
CA ALA A 1047 -7.94 31.16 35.45
C ALA A 1047 -6.56 30.59 35.12
N THR A 1048 -6.18 30.67 33.84
CA THR A 1048 -4.81 30.38 33.38
C THR A 1048 -4.29 31.53 32.52
N LEU A 1049 -2.96 31.66 32.49
CA LEU A 1049 -2.24 32.67 31.73
C LEU A 1049 -0.94 32.08 31.19
N CYS A 1050 -0.58 32.45 29.97
CA CYS A 1050 0.74 32.18 29.40
C CYS A 1050 1.05 33.31 28.42
N LEU A 1051 1.97 34.21 28.78
CA LEU A 1051 2.34 35.37 27.96
C LEU A 1051 3.75 35.22 27.41
N PRO A 1052 4.04 35.76 26.22
CA PRO A 1052 5.35 35.62 25.59
C PRO A 1052 6.39 36.60 26.18
N PHE A 1053 6.09 37.34 27.23
CA PHE A 1053 7.01 38.26 27.90
C PHE A 1053 6.90 38.13 29.41
N GLU A 1054 7.97 38.50 30.11
CA GLU A 1054 8.00 38.48 31.57
C GLU A 1054 7.07 39.55 32.15
N VAL A 1055 6.31 39.16 33.18
CA VAL A 1055 5.33 40.02 33.84
C VAL A 1055 5.60 40.10 35.34
N SER A 1056 5.63 41.31 35.90
CA SER A 1056 5.75 41.52 37.34
C SER A 1056 4.43 41.20 38.07
N LEU A 1057 4.54 40.50 39.20
CA LEU A 1057 3.42 40.19 40.10
C LEU A 1057 3.21 41.25 41.18
N ASP A 1058 4.10 42.25 41.27
CA ASP A 1058 4.00 43.32 42.26
C ASP A 1058 2.73 44.14 42.06
N GLY A 1059 1.97 44.31 43.13
CA GLY A 1059 0.71 45.06 43.11
C GLY A 1059 -0.45 44.36 42.38
N GLN A 1060 -0.26 43.13 41.90
CA GLN A 1060 -1.31 42.40 41.19
C GLN A 1060 -2.40 41.88 42.15
N ASN A 1061 -3.66 41.97 41.72
CA ASN A 1061 -4.81 41.60 42.54
C ASN A 1061 -5.24 40.13 42.36
N PHE A 1062 -4.26 39.25 42.12
CA PHE A 1062 -4.39 37.81 42.00
C PHE A 1062 -3.16 37.11 42.59
N ARG A 1063 -3.21 35.79 42.70
CA ARG A 1063 -2.08 34.92 43.07
C ARG A 1063 -1.81 33.96 41.93
N THR A 1064 -0.55 33.57 41.77
CA THR A 1064 -0.07 32.76 40.64
C THR A 1064 0.58 31.49 41.13
N PHE A 1065 0.32 30.40 40.43
CA PHE A 1065 0.76 29.07 40.82
C PHE A 1065 1.29 28.29 39.62
N LYS A 1066 2.33 27.49 39.85
CA LYS A 1066 2.77 26.42 38.95
C LYS A 1066 2.20 25.08 39.42
N LEU A 1067 2.02 24.17 38.47
CA LEU A 1067 1.57 22.80 38.72
C LEU A 1067 2.75 21.96 39.24
N LEU A 1068 2.60 21.32 40.40
CA LEU A 1068 3.62 20.43 40.97
C LEU A 1068 3.36 18.96 40.64
N SER A 1069 2.13 18.50 40.85
CA SER A 1069 1.70 17.11 40.67
C SER A 1069 0.17 17.04 40.51
N ALA A 1070 -0.33 15.90 40.03
CA ALA A 1070 -1.75 15.57 40.06
C ALA A 1070 -1.93 14.10 40.47
N ASP A 1071 -2.95 13.83 41.29
CA ASP A 1071 -3.24 12.49 41.81
C ASP A 1071 -4.62 12.01 41.32
N ASP A 1072 -4.59 10.97 40.50
CA ASP A 1072 -5.76 10.33 39.90
C ASP A 1072 -6.67 9.63 40.90
N VAL A 1073 -6.12 9.15 42.01
CA VAL A 1073 -6.87 8.42 43.03
C VAL A 1073 -7.70 9.39 43.86
N THR A 1074 -7.13 10.55 44.16
CA THR A 1074 -7.78 11.59 44.98
C THR A 1074 -8.48 12.67 44.16
N GLU A 1075 -8.28 12.71 42.83
CA GLU A 1075 -8.78 13.75 41.92
C GLU A 1075 -8.35 15.17 42.35
N THR A 1076 -7.10 15.30 42.83
CA THR A 1076 -6.53 16.57 43.29
C THR A 1076 -5.28 17.00 42.52
N VAL A 1077 -5.02 18.30 42.49
CA VAL A 1077 -3.77 18.88 41.96
C VAL A 1077 -3.00 19.62 43.05
N GLU A 1078 -1.69 19.45 43.07
CA GLU A 1078 -0.79 20.21 43.94
C GLU A 1078 -0.20 21.41 43.20
N LEU A 1079 -0.25 22.56 43.85
CA LEU A 1079 0.15 23.85 43.28
C LEU A 1079 1.21 24.50 44.17
N GLU A 1080 2.26 25.05 43.58
CA GLU A 1080 3.25 25.89 44.26
C GLU A 1080 3.07 27.34 43.83
N GLU A 1081 3.02 28.26 44.79
CA GLU A 1081 2.88 29.69 44.51
C GLU A 1081 4.18 30.27 43.93
N ILE A 1082 4.03 31.16 42.95
CA ILE A 1082 5.13 31.91 42.35
C ILE A 1082 5.07 33.34 42.91
N GLU A 1083 6.18 33.78 43.51
CA GLU A 1083 6.40 35.13 44.00
C GLU A 1083 7.37 35.89 43.07
N GLY A 1084 7.20 37.22 42.93
CA GLY A 1084 8.06 38.08 42.10
C GLY A 1084 7.54 38.32 40.69
N SER A 1085 7.83 37.42 39.74
CA SER A 1085 7.46 37.58 38.32
C SER A 1085 7.13 36.26 37.63
N ILE A 1086 6.32 36.32 36.58
CA ILE A 1086 6.10 35.20 35.65
C ILE A 1086 7.12 35.35 34.53
N GLU A 1087 7.98 34.36 34.33
CA GLU A 1087 8.93 34.37 33.21
C GLU A 1087 8.20 34.27 31.85
N ALA A 1088 8.86 34.77 30.80
CA ALA A 1088 8.33 34.75 29.44
C ALA A 1088 8.06 33.31 28.98
N GLY A 1089 6.81 33.05 28.57
CA GLY A 1089 6.33 31.76 28.08
C GLY A 1089 6.00 30.74 29.15
N THR A 1090 6.07 31.08 30.44
CA THR A 1090 5.71 30.16 31.52
C THR A 1090 4.19 30.08 31.69
N PRO A 1091 3.58 28.89 31.52
CA PRO A 1091 2.16 28.73 31.80
C PRO A 1091 1.91 28.70 33.32
N VAL A 1092 0.89 29.43 33.76
CA VAL A 1092 0.51 29.52 35.19
C VAL A 1092 -0.99 29.36 35.40
N ILE A 1093 -1.35 28.88 36.59
CA ILE A 1093 -2.71 28.89 37.12
C ILE A 1093 -2.85 30.12 38.02
N ILE A 1094 -3.92 30.89 37.85
CA ILE A 1094 -4.19 32.12 38.56
C ILE A 1094 -5.40 31.95 39.47
N LYS A 1095 -5.27 32.38 40.74
CA LYS A 1095 -6.39 32.57 41.66
C LYS A 1095 -6.67 34.07 41.82
N MET A 1096 -7.86 34.52 41.44
CA MET A 1096 -8.26 35.91 41.60
C MET A 1096 -8.47 36.24 43.09
N LYS A 1097 -8.08 37.44 43.54
CA LYS A 1097 -8.49 37.96 44.86
C LYS A 1097 -9.93 38.49 44.77
N ASP A 1098 -10.63 38.55 45.89
CA ASP A 1098 -12.03 38.97 45.92
C ASP A 1098 -12.24 40.34 45.27
N GLY A 1099 -13.14 40.39 44.28
CA GLY A 1099 -13.49 41.61 43.53
C GLY A 1099 -12.60 41.95 42.33
N ALA A 1100 -11.52 41.20 42.06
CA ALA A 1100 -10.67 41.44 40.88
C ALA A 1100 -11.35 40.96 39.58
N THR A 1101 -11.43 41.82 38.57
CA THR A 1101 -12.16 41.56 37.31
C THR A 1101 -11.32 41.72 36.04
N GLU A 1102 -10.00 41.91 36.15
CA GLU A 1102 -9.13 42.05 34.99
C GLU A 1102 -7.70 41.56 35.26
N LEU A 1103 -7.01 41.17 34.19
CA LEU A 1103 -5.56 41.03 34.10
C LEU A 1103 -5.06 42.13 33.18
N ASN A 1104 -4.15 42.99 33.64
CA ASN A 1104 -3.65 44.12 32.86
C ASN A 1104 -2.16 44.32 33.10
N PHE A 1105 -1.36 44.18 32.04
CA PHE A 1105 0.09 44.24 32.08
C PHE A 1105 0.60 45.24 31.06
N THR A 1106 1.58 46.04 31.49
CA THR A 1106 2.36 46.92 30.62
C THR A 1106 3.79 46.89 31.13
N GLU A 1107 4.68 46.39 30.30
CA GLU A 1107 6.06 46.11 30.64
C GLU A 1107 6.98 46.80 29.62
N THR A 1108 8.08 47.37 30.10
CA THR A 1108 9.06 48.05 29.25
C THR A 1108 10.27 47.16 29.02
N ASP A 1109 10.87 47.27 27.83
CA ASP A 1109 12.13 46.63 27.46
C ASP A 1109 12.17 45.11 27.74
N LYS A 1110 11.14 44.40 27.26
CA LYS A 1110 11.01 42.95 27.47
C LYS A 1110 11.46 42.15 26.25
N THR A 1111 12.10 41.02 26.52
CA THR A 1111 12.30 39.96 25.53
C THR A 1111 11.00 39.20 25.33
N ILE A 1112 10.66 38.97 24.06
CA ILE A 1112 9.51 38.20 23.61
C ILE A 1112 9.98 36.79 23.27
N ALA A 1113 9.53 35.83 24.05
CA ALA A 1113 9.78 34.41 23.85
C ALA A 1113 9.04 33.90 22.62
N LYS A 1114 9.76 33.17 21.77
CA LYS A 1114 9.18 32.48 20.61
C LYS A 1114 8.26 31.35 21.04
N ASP A 1115 8.79 30.51 21.92
CA ASP A 1115 8.16 29.25 22.34
C ASP A 1115 7.57 29.40 23.75
N VAL A 1116 6.58 28.57 24.04
CA VAL A 1116 6.05 28.39 25.39
C VAL A 1116 7.03 27.52 26.17
N GLN A 1117 7.36 27.91 27.39
CA GLN A 1117 8.18 27.09 28.28
C GLN A 1117 7.38 25.87 28.75
N THR A 1118 8.04 24.71 28.83
CA THR A 1118 7.44 23.48 29.35
C THR A 1118 7.64 23.40 30.86
N ALA A 1119 6.54 23.31 31.61
CA ALA A 1119 6.55 23.01 33.05
C ALA A 1119 6.10 21.56 33.26
N GLU A 1120 7.06 20.64 33.40
CA GLU A 1120 6.80 19.24 33.76
C GLU A 1120 6.59 19.11 35.27
N THR A 1121 5.67 18.22 35.68
CA THR A 1121 5.49 17.86 37.09
C THR A 1121 6.66 17.00 37.57
N ALA A 1122 6.88 16.94 38.88
CA ALA A 1122 8.00 16.19 39.48
C ALA A 1122 7.98 14.68 39.18
N ASP A 1123 6.82 14.13 38.80
CA ASP A 1123 6.58 12.73 38.44
C ASP A 1123 6.47 12.49 36.92
N ALA A 1124 6.58 13.54 36.09
CA ALA A 1124 6.48 13.56 34.62
C ALA A 1124 5.16 13.04 34.01
N ASN A 1125 4.17 12.64 34.82
CA ASN A 1125 2.88 12.13 34.32
C ASN A 1125 1.97 13.24 33.79
N TYR A 1126 2.06 14.44 34.38
CA TYR A 1126 1.22 15.57 34.02
C TYR A 1126 2.07 16.78 33.60
N LYS A 1127 1.48 17.64 32.77
CA LYS A 1127 2.17 18.83 32.27
C LYS A 1127 1.20 19.99 32.13
N LEU A 1128 1.62 21.18 32.58
CA LEU A 1128 0.91 22.41 32.24
C LEU A 1128 1.46 22.97 30.92
N GLN A 1129 0.60 23.10 29.92
CA GLN A 1129 0.91 23.55 28.57
C GLN A 1129 0.26 24.90 28.30
N GLY A 1130 1.08 25.92 28.00
CA GLY A 1130 0.61 27.23 27.57
C GLY A 1130 0.29 27.27 26.06
N ILE A 1131 -0.52 28.25 25.67
CA ILE A 1131 -0.87 28.54 24.27
C ILE A 1131 -0.82 30.05 24.00
N TYR A 1132 -0.20 30.47 22.90
CA TYR A 1132 -0.28 31.84 22.37
C TYR A 1132 -1.35 32.01 21.28
N THR A 1133 -1.93 30.91 20.84
CA THR A 1133 -2.99 30.87 19.83
C THR A 1133 -4.20 30.15 20.41
N LYS A 1134 -5.36 30.30 19.77
CA LYS A 1134 -6.54 29.52 20.08
C LYS A 1134 -6.25 28.02 19.91
N LYS A 1135 -6.89 27.20 20.75
CA LYS A 1135 -6.87 25.74 20.64
C LYS A 1135 -8.29 25.20 20.78
N GLU A 1136 -8.72 24.42 19.81
CA GLU A 1136 -9.95 23.63 19.89
C GLU A 1136 -9.63 22.27 20.53
N PHE A 1137 -10.40 21.89 21.54
CA PHE A 1137 -10.28 20.61 22.22
C PHE A 1137 -11.46 19.72 21.83
N SER A 1138 -11.20 18.60 21.16
CA SER A 1138 -12.22 17.60 20.84
C SER A 1138 -12.33 16.56 21.95
N LYS A 1139 -13.54 16.07 22.19
CA LYS A 1139 -13.79 14.99 23.16
C LYS A 1139 -13.10 13.66 22.77
N ASP A 1140 -12.77 13.47 21.50
CA ASP A 1140 -12.20 12.20 20.99
C ASP A 1140 -10.66 12.25 20.95
N THR A 1141 -10.08 13.39 20.57
CA THR A 1141 -8.63 13.53 20.36
C THR A 1141 -7.89 14.17 21.53
N ASP A 1142 -8.56 15.01 22.33
CA ASP A 1142 -7.95 15.74 23.45
C ASP A 1142 -8.51 15.22 24.80
N ASN A 1143 -8.88 13.95 24.85
CA ASN A 1143 -9.43 13.29 26.05
C ASN A 1143 -8.37 13.04 27.15
N ASN A 1144 -7.13 13.42 26.94
CA ASN A 1144 -6.05 13.46 27.93
C ASN A 1144 -5.76 14.89 28.42
N CYS A 1145 -6.48 15.90 27.92
CA CYS A 1145 -6.30 17.29 28.29
C CYS A 1145 -7.30 17.71 29.39
N TYR A 1146 -6.98 18.77 30.14
CA TYR A 1146 -7.85 19.35 31.16
C TYR A 1146 -7.79 20.87 31.13
N ILE A 1147 -8.95 21.51 31.06
CA ILE A 1147 -9.10 22.96 31.00
C ILE A 1147 -9.73 23.51 32.28
N VAL A 1148 -9.34 24.71 32.70
CA VAL A 1148 -9.90 25.35 33.91
C VAL A 1148 -11.33 25.82 33.66
N LYS A 1149 -12.27 25.35 34.51
CA LYS A 1149 -13.67 25.81 34.54
C LYS A 1149 -14.16 25.88 35.98
N GLY A 1150 -14.39 27.10 36.48
CA GLY A 1150 -14.65 27.32 37.91
C GLY A 1150 -13.44 26.89 38.74
N ALA A 1151 -13.64 26.22 39.87
CA ALA A 1151 -12.56 25.71 40.73
C ALA A 1151 -12.04 24.32 40.32
N LYS A 1152 -12.12 23.96 39.04
CA LYS A 1152 -11.89 22.60 38.54
C LYS A 1152 -11.08 22.59 37.25
N LEU A 1153 -10.23 21.59 37.09
CA LEU A 1153 -9.62 21.19 35.83
C LEU A 1153 -10.48 20.08 35.22
N MET A 1154 -11.21 20.41 34.15
CA MET A 1154 -12.19 19.52 33.54
C MET A 1154 -11.68 18.98 32.21
N ASN A 1155 -11.82 17.67 32.02
CA ASN A 1155 -11.54 17.04 30.75
C ASN A 1155 -12.55 17.48 29.66
N PRO A 1156 -12.13 17.78 28.42
CA PRO A 1156 -13.04 18.15 27.32
C PRO A 1156 -14.16 17.12 27.09
N ALA A 1157 -13.85 15.82 27.13
CA ALA A 1157 -14.87 14.78 26.97
C ALA A 1157 -15.90 14.81 28.10
N LYS A 1158 -15.48 15.15 29.33
CA LYS A 1158 -16.39 15.32 30.47
C LYS A 1158 -17.24 16.58 30.32
N LEU A 1159 -16.65 17.65 29.80
CA LEU A 1159 -17.34 18.92 29.61
C LEU A 1159 -18.46 18.83 28.56
N LEU A 1160 -18.24 17.99 27.54
CA LEU A 1160 -19.11 17.84 26.38
C LEU A 1160 -20.09 16.64 26.50
N ASP A 1161 -20.03 15.86 27.58
CA ASP A 1161 -20.74 14.57 27.75
C ASP A 1161 -22.28 14.64 27.61
N LYS A 1162 -22.86 15.82 27.81
CA LYS A 1162 -24.30 16.10 27.75
C LYS A 1162 -24.67 17.13 26.69
N THR A 1163 -23.81 17.33 25.70
CA THR A 1163 -24.01 18.34 24.64
C THR A 1163 -23.90 17.70 23.26
N THR A 1164 -24.53 18.31 22.26
CA THR A 1164 -24.32 17.96 20.84
C THR A 1164 -23.06 18.62 20.26
N THR A 1165 -22.33 19.40 21.04
CA THR A 1165 -21.11 20.09 20.63
C THR A 1165 -19.92 19.12 20.64
N GLU A 1166 -19.13 19.11 19.56
CA GLU A 1166 -18.02 18.15 19.39
C GLU A 1166 -16.68 18.67 19.94
N SER A 1167 -16.51 19.99 20.09
CA SER A 1167 -15.30 20.61 20.64
C SER A 1167 -15.61 21.75 21.61
N VAL A 1168 -14.60 22.11 22.40
CA VAL A 1168 -14.57 23.34 23.21
C VAL A 1168 -13.31 24.14 22.87
N GLY A 1169 -13.48 25.42 22.54
CA GLY A 1169 -12.37 26.31 22.22
C GLY A 1169 -11.78 27.01 23.45
N SER A 1170 -10.45 27.09 23.50
CA SER A 1170 -9.72 28.03 24.37
C SER A 1170 -9.18 29.20 23.55
N LYS A 1171 -9.33 30.41 24.09
CA LYS A 1171 -8.71 31.63 23.56
C LYS A 1171 -7.17 31.57 23.69
N PRO A 1172 -6.44 32.44 22.95
CA PRO A 1172 -5.01 32.69 23.15
C PRO A 1172 -4.61 33.02 24.59
N PHE A 1173 -3.32 32.92 24.88
CA PHE A 1173 -2.70 33.28 26.17
C PHE A 1173 -3.27 32.55 27.38
N ARG A 1174 -3.64 31.28 27.19
CA ARG A 1174 -4.14 30.38 28.25
C ARG A 1174 -3.15 29.27 28.51
N ALA A 1175 -3.46 28.46 29.51
CA ALA A 1175 -2.82 27.16 29.72
C ALA A 1175 -3.87 26.08 29.99
N TYR A 1176 -3.50 24.83 29.70
CA TYR A 1176 -4.26 23.62 29.96
C TYR A 1176 -3.31 22.53 30.47
N MET A 1177 -3.84 21.56 31.23
CA MET A 1177 -3.05 20.43 31.72
C MET A 1177 -3.18 19.25 30.75
N VAL A 1178 -2.11 18.47 30.59
CA VAL A 1178 -2.03 17.28 29.73
C VAL A 1178 -1.57 16.09 30.56
N ASP A 1179 -2.24 14.95 30.40
CA ASP A 1179 -1.80 13.63 30.86
C ASP A 1179 -0.88 13.01 29.79
N ASN A 1180 0.37 12.76 30.19
CA ASN A 1180 1.44 12.15 29.40
C ASN A 1180 1.73 10.70 29.81
N SER A 1181 0.91 10.10 30.68
CA SER A 1181 1.12 8.71 31.11
C SER A 1181 0.94 7.73 29.93
N SER A 1182 1.71 6.65 29.91
CA SER A 1182 1.67 5.62 28.86
C SER A 1182 0.44 4.70 28.92
N ALA A 1183 -0.50 4.96 29.83
CA ALA A 1183 -1.69 4.15 30.04
C ALA A 1183 -2.87 4.69 29.21
N PRO A 1184 -3.78 3.84 28.69
CA PRO A 1184 -4.98 4.30 28.00
C PRO A 1184 -5.79 5.20 28.93
N ALA A 1185 -6.08 6.44 28.52
CA ALA A 1185 -6.85 7.42 29.30
C ALA A 1185 -8.16 6.79 29.80
N ALA A 1186 -8.24 6.48 31.10
CA ALA A 1186 -9.40 5.81 31.66
C ALA A 1186 -10.49 6.85 31.98
N GLY A 1187 -11.38 7.07 31.02
CA GLY A 1187 -12.65 7.77 31.19
C GLY A 1187 -12.56 9.30 31.38
N ALA A 1188 -13.71 9.95 31.28
CA ALA A 1188 -13.84 11.40 31.40
C ALA A 1188 -13.71 11.86 32.87
N ARG A 1189 -12.54 12.38 33.25
CA ARG A 1189 -12.16 12.77 34.63
C ARG A 1189 -12.21 14.28 34.89
N MET A 1190 -12.07 14.67 36.16
CA MET A 1190 -11.94 16.07 36.59
C MET A 1190 -11.11 16.19 37.87
N PHE A 1191 -10.32 17.24 38.01
CA PHE A 1191 -9.56 17.52 39.25
C PHE A 1191 -10.09 18.78 39.94
N SER A 1192 -10.13 18.76 41.27
CA SER A 1192 -10.47 19.94 42.07
C SER A 1192 -9.22 20.77 42.36
N ILE A 1193 -9.34 22.10 42.26
CA ILE A 1193 -8.24 23.04 42.54
C ILE A 1193 -8.41 23.57 43.97
N SER A 1194 -7.47 23.27 44.87
CA SER A 1194 -7.44 23.79 46.25
C SER A 1194 -6.05 24.33 46.61
N VAL A 1195 -5.96 25.21 47.61
CA VAL A 1195 -4.69 25.83 48.06
C VAL A 1195 -4.58 25.70 49.58
N GLY A 1196 -3.65 24.86 50.07
CA GLY A 1196 -3.31 24.74 51.49
C GLY A 1196 -3.07 23.29 51.96
N GLY A 1197 -1.95 23.05 52.65
CA GLY A 1197 -1.44 21.74 53.10
C GLY A 1197 -2.23 21.02 54.20
N SER A 1198 -3.55 20.94 54.07
CA SER A 1198 -4.42 20.15 54.94
C SER A 1198 -5.68 19.71 54.19
N THR A 1199 -5.55 18.73 53.30
CA THR A 1199 -6.71 18.01 52.76
C THR A 1199 -7.26 17.07 53.81
N THR A 1200 -8.21 17.53 54.62
CA THR A 1200 -9.11 16.62 55.34
C THR A 1200 -10.52 17.20 55.44
N ALA A 1201 -11.43 16.65 54.64
CA ALA A 1201 -12.87 16.52 54.85
C ALA A 1201 -13.77 17.77 54.97
N ILE A 1202 -13.24 18.99 55.10
CA ILE A 1202 -14.08 20.17 55.38
C ILE A 1202 -14.71 20.79 54.11
N GLU A 1203 -14.04 20.85 52.96
CA GLU A 1203 -14.68 21.40 51.75
C GLU A 1203 -15.77 20.49 51.17
N GLN A 1204 -15.77 19.19 51.48
CA GLN A 1204 -16.91 18.29 51.18
C GLN A 1204 -18.14 18.54 52.08
N LEU A 1205 -18.04 19.34 53.15
CA LEU A 1205 -19.17 19.68 54.01
C LEU A 1205 -19.95 20.91 53.52
N GLU A 1206 -19.41 21.75 52.64
CA GLU A 1206 -20.11 22.98 52.20
C GLU A 1206 -20.96 22.80 50.93
N THR A 1207 -20.78 21.73 50.16
CA THR A 1207 -21.38 21.64 48.82
C THR A 1207 -22.80 21.05 48.75
N THR A 1208 -23.45 20.74 49.88
CA THR A 1208 -24.87 20.34 49.90
C THR A 1208 -25.62 20.95 51.09
N ALA A 1209 -26.61 21.81 50.80
CA ALA A 1209 -27.66 22.23 51.75
C ALA A 1209 -28.36 20.97 52.30
N ASP A 1210 -28.68 20.80 53.59
CA ASP A 1210 -29.68 21.61 54.30
C ASP A 1210 -29.71 21.31 55.84
N SER A 1211 -28.58 21.32 56.54
CA SER A 1211 -28.60 21.28 58.02
C SER A 1211 -27.36 21.92 58.62
N LYS A 1212 -27.54 22.79 59.62
CA LYS A 1212 -26.43 23.38 60.38
C LYS A 1212 -25.70 22.25 61.13
N ALA A 1213 -24.38 22.17 60.96
CA ALA A 1213 -23.54 21.26 61.73
C ALA A 1213 -23.35 21.79 63.15
N GLU A 1214 -23.31 20.89 64.14
CA GLU A 1214 -22.94 21.21 65.52
C GLU A 1214 -21.59 20.57 65.86
N TYR A 1215 -20.71 21.34 66.47
CA TYR A 1215 -19.34 20.92 66.80
C TYR A 1215 -19.23 20.67 68.30
N TYR A 1216 -18.47 19.64 68.67
CA TYR A 1216 -18.23 19.23 70.04
C TYR A 1216 -16.76 18.87 70.23
N ASP A 1217 -16.20 19.05 71.43
CA ASP A 1217 -14.90 18.47 71.76
C ASP A 1217 -15.03 16.97 72.12
N LEU A 1218 -13.89 16.32 72.37
CA LEU A 1218 -13.83 14.92 72.81
C LEU A 1218 -14.55 14.63 74.15
N GLN A 1219 -14.82 15.67 74.95
CA GLN A 1219 -15.54 15.58 76.22
C GLN A 1219 -17.05 15.86 76.05
N GLY A 1220 -17.52 16.11 74.82
CA GLY A 1220 -18.93 16.35 74.51
C GLY A 1220 -19.42 17.76 74.79
N ARG A 1221 -18.53 18.75 74.97
CA ARG A 1221 -18.91 20.16 75.13
C ARG A 1221 -19.12 20.79 73.76
N ARG A 1222 -20.25 21.49 73.60
CA ARG A 1222 -20.60 22.17 72.35
C ARG A 1222 -19.65 23.34 72.11
N LEU A 1223 -19.16 23.43 70.88
CA LEU A 1223 -18.22 24.45 70.42
C LEU A 1223 -18.95 25.41 69.50
N GLN A 1224 -18.54 26.68 69.52
CA GLN A 1224 -19.03 27.66 68.55
C GLN A 1224 -18.44 27.42 67.16
N ASP A 1225 -17.23 26.85 67.09
CA ASP A 1225 -16.54 26.53 65.86
C ASP A 1225 -15.59 25.34 66.05
N LEU A 1226 -15.05 24.84 64.94
CA LEU A 1226 -14.04 23.80 64.93
C LEU A 1226 -12.71 24.27 65.57
N GLN A 1227 -12.06 23.40 66.35
CA GLN A 1227 -10.81 23.72 67.05
C GLN A 1227 -9.67 22.76 66.71
N LYS A 1228 -8.43 23.20 66.89
CA LYS A 1228 -7.23 22.37 66.65
C LYS A 1228 -7.23 21.14 67.57
N GLY A 1229 -7.07 19.95 67.01
CA GLY A 1229 -7.23 18.67 67.68
C GLY A 1229 -8.46 17.88 67.22
N ILE A 1230 -8.97 16.97 68.06
CA ILE A 1230 -10.08 16.09 67.71
C ILE A 1230 -11.42 16.75 68.04
N ASN A 1231 -12.27 16.87 67.03
CA ASN A 1231 -13.63 17.39 67.10
C ASN A 1231 -14.64 16.28 66.83
N ILE A 1232 -15.82 16.38 67.43
CA ILE A 1232 -16.98 15.56 67.13
C ILE A 1232 -18.03 16.46 66.44
N VAL A 1233 -18.39 16.12 65.21
CA VAL A 1233 -19.34 16.88 64.40
C VAL A 1233 -20.64 16.10 64.30
N LYS A 1234 -21.77 16.78 64.57
CA LYS A 1234 -23.12 16.23 64.41
C LYS A 1234 -23.87 16.99 63.31
N ARG A 1235 -24.39 16.25 62.32
CA ARG A 1235 -25.21 16.81 61.22
C ARG A 1235 -26.15 15.74 60.67
N GLY A 1236 -27.44 16.06 60.53
CA GLY A 1236 -28.45 15.14 59.98
C GLY A 1236 -28.56 13.78 60.69
N GLY A 1237 -28.44 13.74 62.02
CA GLY A 1237 -28.52 12.52 62.83
C GLY A 1237 -27.27 11.63 62.84
N LYS A 1238 -26.22 11.97 62.07
CA LYS A 1238 -24.92 11.28 62.08
C LYS A 1238 -23.91 12.02 62.95
N THR A 1239 -23.10 11.26 63.69
CA THR A 1239 -22.00 11.77 64.51
C THR A 1239 -20.68 11.29 63.92
N MET A 1240 -19.74 12.20 63.66
CA MET A 1240 -18.45 11.90 63.04
C MET A 1240 -17.30 12.56 63.79
N LYS A 1241 -16.13 11.92 63.79
CA LYS A 1241 -14.92 12.42 64.45
C LYS A 1241 -14.01 13.05 63.40
N VAL A 1242 -13.69 14.33 63.56
CA VAL A 1242 -12.88 15.14 62.63
C VAL A 1242 -11.62 15.60 63.36
N ILE A 1243 -10.44 15.32 62.81
CA ILE A 1243 -9.16 15.73 63.40
C ILE A 1243 -8.63 16.92 62.61
N ILE A 1244 -8.39 18.03 63.31
CA ILE A 1244 -7.81 19.26 62.75
C ILE A 1244 -6.37 19.34 63.23
N LYS A 1245 -5.41 19.19 62.32
CA LYS A 1245 -3.98 19.15 62.63
C LYS A 1245 -3.38 20.51 62.93
#